data_AF-S1QZT3-F1
#
_entry.id   AF-S1QZT3-F1
#
_cell.length_a   1.000
_cell.length_b   1.000
_cell.length_c   1.000
_cell.angle_alpha   90.00
_cell.angle_beta   90.00
_cell.angle_gamma   90.00
#
_symmetry.space_group_name_H-M   'P 1'
#
loop_
_entity.id
_entity.type
_entity.pdbx_description
1 polymer ?
#
loop_
_entity_poly.entity_id
_entity_poly.type
_entity_poly.pdbx_seq_one_letter_code
_entity_poly.pdbx_strand_id
1 'polypeptide(L)'
;MKAQHIRPTTSTTAGILLALGIVYGDIGTSPLYVMKEIIHGNQGIISRPFIFGVISLIFWTVTLLTTVKYVFLALKADNHGEGGIFSLYTLLRKQKKWLIVPAMIGGAAILADGILTPAVTVTLAVEGLKGLPMLSSFFDLHQQGILLITLGILIFLFFIQQFGTDIVGKAFGPVMLLWFSFLGICGLLQISHDVSILTAIHPKYAWDLLFYRPENHLGIFILGSVFLATTGAEALYSDMGHVGKNNIRLSWPFVFICLQLNYMGQANWILQHAQHLQMENPFFAMVPEHARLIAIILATLAAIIASQALITGSFTLVSEAIKLKLLPKLQIRYPGKSIGQMYIPTVNWLLLIGCSGIVLGFQTSSRMEAAYGLAITVTMLMTTILLYQFLLVKHVYKVFAFIVFLFFTSIESIFLLASLVKFIHGGFVAVLLALFILSIMYIWYQSNEIQEQNIRAVNLKDYLPQLKQLTTDESIPTYQTNLVFLVPQLQGEKIAQQYLYSILDKKVKRAKVYWFVSVIVTDEPYTKKYAIDMMGTNFVVKVQLFLGFRVSQEVNIYLRQIIQELMEQKRLPEQPQKYSLTPGRKVGDFRFVLIREELSNLTALSRWQRQIMQTRLLIKKFTVAPEKWFGLQYSDVVHETIPLNVGKKRKIYLEECLFAKKG
;
A
#
# COMPACT_ATOMS: atom_id res chain seq x y z
N MET A 1 -1.31 4.43 -29.67
CA MET A 1 -2.65 5.06 -29.63
C MET A 1 -2.93 5.50 -28.20
N LYS A 2 -3.19 6.81 -28.00
CA LYS A 2 -3.57 7.39 -26.70
C LYS A 2 -5.00 6.97 -26.38
N ALA A 3 -5.21 6.18 -25.34
CA ALA A 3 -6.55 5.86 -24.85
C ALA A 3 -7.13 7.09 -24.13
N GLN A 4 -8.24 7.61 -24.65
CA GLN A 4 -9.10 8.54 -23.93
C GLN A 4 -9.76 7.78 -22.77
N HIS A 5 -9.35 8.11 -21.56
CA HIS A 5 -10.07 7.73 -20.35
C HIS A 5 -11.48 8.33 -20.41
N ILE A 6 -12.52 7.51 -20.64
CA ILE A 6 -13.86 7.86 -20.18
C ILE A 6 -13.87 7.58 -18.67
N ARG A 7 -13.26 8.49 -17.91
CA ARG A 7 -13.46 8.61 -16.46
C ARG A 7 -14.41 9.79 -16.27
N PRO A 8 -15.43 9.70 -15.41
CA PRO A 8 -16.43 10.75 -15.29
C PRO A 8 -15.75 12.04 -14.84
N THR A 9 -15.60 12.97 -15.76
CA THR A 9 -15.11 14.33 -15.51
C THR A 9 -16.17 15.17 -14.80
N THR A 10 -17.43 14.75 -14.88
CA THR A 10 -18.59 15.31 -14.21
C THR A 10 -18.86 14.58 -12.89
N SER A 11 -18.93 15.34 -11.79
CA SER A 11 -19.35 14.83 -10.49
C SER A 11 -20.79 14.37 -10.57
N THR A 12 -21.07 13.11 -10.21
CA THR A 12 -22.43 12.59 -10.09
C THR A 12 -22.79 12.42 -8.62
N THR A 13 -24.07 12.49 -8.27
CA THR A 13 -24.54 12.24 -6.89
C THR A 13 -24.07 10.87 -6.37
N ALA A 14 -24.04 9.86 -7.25
CA ALA A 14 -23.46 8.55 -6.94
C ALA A 14 -21.96 8.61 -6.64
N GLY A 15 -21.19 9.44 -7.37
CA GLY A 15 -19.77 9.65 -7.12
C GLY A 15 -19.48 10.37 -5.80
N ILE A 16 -20.33 11.31 -5.39
CA ILE A 16 -20.25 11.98 -4.08
C ILE A 16 -20.55 10.99 -2.95
N LEU A 17 -21.60 10.17 -3.08
CA LEU A 17 -21.90 9.12 -2.10
C LEU A 17 -20.76 8.08 -2.01
N LEU A 18 -20.16 7.73 -3.15
CA LEU A 18 -18.99 6.86 -3.18
C LEU A 18 -17.81 7.49 -2.43
N ALA A 19 -17.60 8.81 -2.57
CA ALA A 19 -16.58 9.54 -1.81
C ALA A 19 -16.82 9.46 -0.30
N LEU A 20 -18.07 9.67 0.13
CA LEU A 20 -18.48 9.52 1.54
C LEU A 20 -18.15 8.13 2.08
N GLY A 21 -18.43 7.09 1.30
CA GLY A 21 -18.24 5.70 1.72
C GLY A 21 -16.79 5.21 1.72
N ILE A 22 -15.93 5.71 0.83
CA ILE A 22 -14.56 5.18 0.66
C ILE A 22 -13.51 6.09 1.29
N VAL A 23 -13.64 7.41 1.15
CA VAL A 23 -12.54 8.34 1.39
C VAL A 23 -12.53 8.87 2.82
N TYR A 24 -13.72 9.11 3.39
CA TYR A 24 -13.85 9.83 4.66
C TYR A 24 -14.12 8.95 5.87
N GLY A 25 -14.05 7.62 5.73
CA GLY A 25 -14.25 6.70 6.84
C GLY A 25 -13.32 7.01 8.02
N ASP A 26 -12.02 7.08 7.73
CA ASP A 26 -10.97 7.27 8.75
C ASP A 26 -11.13 8.60 9.52
N ILE A 27 -11.13 9.73 8.79
CA ILE A 27 -11.34 11.06 9.38
C ILE A 27 -12.74 11.23 10.02
N GLY A 28 -13.72 10.47 9.54
CA GLY A 28 -15.08 10.46 10.08
C GLY A 28 -15.17 9.79 11.45
N THR A 29 -14.22 8.93 11.80
CA THR A 29 -14.17 8.26 13.12
C THR A 29 -13.35 9.02 14.15
N SER A 30 -12.56 10.02 13.75
CA SER A 30 -11.76 10.88 14.65
C SER A 30 -12.54 11.49 15.83
N PRO A 31 -13.80 11.94 15.68
CA PRO A 31 -14.56 12.49 16.80
C PRO A 31 -14.79 11.50 17.96
N LEU A 32 -14.62 10.19 17.74
CA LEU A 32 -14.77 9.17 18.78
C LEU A 32 -13.62 9.21 19.80
N TYR A 33 -12.43 9.71 19.47
CA TYR A 33 -11.25 9.65 20.35
C TYR A 33 -10.59 11.00 20.62
N VAL A 34 -10.64 11.96 19.70
CA VAL A 34 -9.85 13.20 19.83
C VAL A 34 -10.14 13.97 21.13
N MET A 35 -11.41 14.25 21.44
CA MET A 35 -11.76 15.01 22.66
C MET A 35 -11.48 14.21 23.93
N LYS A 36 -11.77 12.91 23.92
CA LYS A 36 -11.46 11.99 25.02
C LYS A 36 -9.96 12.05 25.37
N GLU A 37 -9.11 11.96 24.36
CA GLU A 37 -7.66 11.94 24.52
C GLU A 37 -7.10 13.31 24.97
N ILE A 38 -7.70 14.42 24.52
CA ILE A 38 -7.31 15.76 24.98
C ILE A 38 -7.64 15.95 26.46
N ILE A 39 -8.82 15.52 26.90
CA ILE A 39 -9.26 15.66 28.30
C ILE A 39 -8.43 14.77 29.23
N HIS A 40 -8.27 13.49 28.87
CA HIS A 40 -7.43 12.56 29.64
C HIS A 40 -5.99 13.04 29.71
N GLY A 41 -5.43 13.55 28.61
CA GLY A 41 -4.09 14.09 28.58
C GLY A 41 -3.88 15.30 29.50
N ASN A 42 -4.89 16.17 29.65
CA ASN A 42 -4.82 17.35 30.53
C ASN A 42 -5.23 17.04 31.99
N GLN A 43 -5.11 15.79 32.43
CA GLN A 43 -5.44 15.33 33.79
C GLN A 43 -6.89 15.61 34.21
N GLY A 44 -7.82 15.74 33.24
CA GLY A 44 -9.22 16.06 33.52
C GLY A 44 -9.47 17.51 33.96
N ILE A 45 -8.46 18.39 33.91
CA ILE A 45 -8.63 19.81 34.22
C ILE A 45 -9.32 20.49 33.05
N ILE A 46 -10.55 20.92 33.27
CA ILE A 46 -11.44 21.50 32.26
C ILE A 46 -11.77 22.94 32.67
N SER A 47 -11.47 23.88 31.79
CA SER A 47 -11.88 25.28 31.91
C SER A 47 -12.43 25.78 30.58
N ARG A 48 -13.29 26.81 30.62
CA ARG A 48 -13.83 27.42 29.41
C ARG A 48 -12.74 27.94 28.45
N PRO A 49 -11.71 28.68 28.92
CA PRO A 49 -10.60 29.08 28.06
C PRO A 49 -9.86 27.89 27.43
N PHE A 50 -9.68 26.80 28.20
CA PHE A 50 -9.04 25.58 27.71
C PHE A 50 -9.83 24.96 26.55
N ILE A 51 -11.13 24.72 26.73
CA ILE A 51 -11.98 24.08 25.72
C ILE A 51 -12.11 24.94 24.45
N PHE A 52 -12.25 26.26 24.58
CA PHE A 52 -12.30 27.16 23.41
C PHE A 52 -10.99 27.14 22.62
N GLY A 53 -9.85 27.11 23.32
CA GLY A 53 -8.55 26.94 22.70
C GLY A 53 -8.40 25.61 21.96
N VAL A 54 -8.86 24.52 22.56
CA VAL A 54 -8.82 23.17 21.97
C VAL A 54 -9.63 23.13 20.67
N ILE A 55 -10.86 23.65 20.69
CA ILE A 55 -11.70 23.71 19.48
C ILE A 55 -11.06 24.57 18.39
N SER A 56 -10.46 25.70 18.77
CA SER A 56 -9.71 26.53 17.84
C SER A 56 -8.54 25.77 17.19
N LEU A 57 -7.77 25.02 17.99
CA LEU A 57 -6.67 24.18 17.52
C LEU A 57 -7.16 23.10 16.55
N ILE A 58 -8.23 22.38 16.89
CA ILE A 58 -8.82 21.35 16.02
C ILE A 58 -9.29 21.97 14.69
N PHE A 59 -10.04 23.08 14.76
CA PHE A 59 -10.57 23.77 13.58
C PHE A 59 -9.44 24.16 12.61
N TRP A 60 -8.39 24.82 13.11
CA TRP A 60 -7.29 25.27 12.27
C TRP A 60 -6.40 24.12 11.81
N THR A 61 -6.23 23.07 12.60
CA THR A 61 -5.45 21.89 12.20
C THR A 61 -6.12 21.16 11.02
N VAL A 62 -7.42 20.89 11.11
CA VAL A 62 -8.20 20.29 10.01
C VAL A 62 -8.23 21.21 8.78
N THR A 63 -8.37 22.52 9.00
CA THR A 63 -8.37 23.50 7.90
C THR A 63 -7.02 23.53 7.17
N LEU A 64 -5.90 23.64 7.88
CA LEU A 64 -4.59 23.78 7.27
C LEU A 64 -4.10 22.47 6.66
N LEU A 65 -4.16 21.37 7.40
CA LEU A 65 -3.66 20.08 6.92
C LEU A 65 -4.65 19.45 5.95
N THR A 66 -5.89 19.19 6.35
CA THR A 66 -6.83 18.46 5.49
C THR A 66 -7.33 19.31 4.33
N THR A 67 -7.83 20.52 4.59
CA THR A 67 -8.42 21.35 3.51
C THR A 67 -7.33 21.95 2.62
N VAL A 68 -6.37 22.69 3.17
CA VAL A 68 -5.39 23.43 2.36
C VAL A 68 -4.33 22.50 1.77
N LYS A 69 -3.64 21.68 2.60
CA LYS A 69 -2.57 20.80 2.11
C LYS A 69 -3.10 19.67 1.24
N TYR A 70 -4.12 18.94 1.69
CA TYR A 70 -4.57 17.75 0.96
C TYR A 70 -5.59 18.07 -0.14
N VAL A 71 -6.73 18.66 0.21
CA VAL A 71 -7.84 18.87 -0.74
C VAL A 71 -7.48 19.88 -1.84
N PHE A 72 -6.78 20.98 -1.50
CA PHE A 72 -6.41 22.00 -2.50
C PHE A 72 -5.07 21.76 -3.19
N LEU A 73 -4.04 21.29 -2.48
CA LEU A 73 -2.70 21.11 -3.02
C LEU A 73 -2.44 19.66 -3.46
N ALA A 74 -2.50 18.68 -2.56
CA ALA A 74 -2.13 17.29 -2.86
C ALA A 74 -3.03 16.66 -3.93
N LEU A 75 -4.35 16.89 -3.91
CA LEU A 75 -5.27 16.38 -4.95
C LEU A 75 -4.93 16.85 -6.38
N LYS A 76 -4.08 17.87 -6.57
CA LYS A 76 -3.59 18.30 -7.90
C LYS A 76 -2.40 17.47 -8.38
N ALA A 77 -1.73 16.77 -7.47
CA ALA A 77 -0.57 15.93 -7.74
C ALA A 77 -1.02 14.48 -8.02
N ASP A 78 -1.78 14.30 -9.11
CA ASP A 78 -2.24 12.98 -9.55
C ASP A 78 -1.37 12.40 -10.68
N ASN A 79 -1.15 11.08 -10.64
CA ASN A 79 -0.47 10.32 -11.69
C ASN A 79 -1.48 9.44 -12.42
N HIS A 80 -1.96 9.88 -13.59
CA HIS A 80 -3.04 9.19 -14.30
C HIS A 80 -4.27 8.97 -13.39
N GLY A 81 -4.61 9.96 -12.57
CA GLY A 81 -5.72 9.93 -11.61
C GLY A 81 -5.46 9.14 -10.31
N GLU A 82 -4.32 8.48 -10.14
CA GLU A 82 -3.92 7.85 -8.88
C GLU A 82 -3.17 8.85 -7.99
N GLY A 83 -3.38 8.78 -6.68
CA GLY A 83 -2.72 9.63 -5.69
C GLY A 83 -1.94 8.83 -4.65
N GLY A 84 -1.46 9.49 -3.60
CA GLY A 84 -0.64 8.86 -2.57
C GLY A 84 0.86 8.94 -2.83
N ILE A 85 1.63 8.50 -1.84
CA ILE A 85 3.07 8.74 -1.77
C ILE A 85 3.88 8.06 -2.89
N PHE A 86 3.56 6.81 -3.26
CA PHE A 86 4.27 6.09 -4.33
C PHE A 86 3.85 6.56 -5.73
N SER A 87 2.57 6.90 -5.92
CA SER A 87 2.08 7.58 -7.11
C SER A 87 2.84 8.89 -7.35
N LEU A 88 2.97 9.73 -6.31
CA LEU A 88 3.72 10.98 -6.36
C LEU A 88 5.21 10.75 -6.66
N TYR A 89 5.85 9.79 -5.98
CA TYR A 89 7.23 9.43 -6.29
C TYR A 89 7.40 8.97 -7.75
N THR A 90 6.45 8.21 -8.30
CA THR A 90 6.50 7.71 -9.67
C THR A 90 6.53 8.85 -10.70
N LEU A 91 5.86 9.97 -10.43
CA LEU A 91 5.95 11.19 -11.24
C LEU A 91 7.34 11.85 -11.18
N LEU A 92 8.00 11.78 -10.02
CA LEU A 92 9.21 12.52 -9.71
C LEU A 92 10.52 11.72 -9.93
N ARG A 93 10.43 10.39 -10.00
CA ARG A 93 11.60 9.47 -10.03
C ARG A 93 12.60 9.74 -11.16
N LYS A 94 12.16 10.32 -12.27
CA LYS A 94 13.03 10.65 -13.42
C LYS A 94 13.98 11.82 -13.13
N GLN A 95 13.64 12.70 -12.19
CA GLN A 95 14.42 13.91 -11.92
C GLN A 95 15.39 13.75 -10.75
N LYS A 96 14.96 13.08 -9.67
CA LYS A 96 15.75 12.97 -8.44
C LYS A 96 15.61 11.58 -7.82
N LYS A 97 16.66 10.75 -7.98
CA LYS A 97 16.69 9.37 -7.46
C LYS A 97 16.55 9.31 -5.93
N TRP A 98 17.07 10.30 -5.20
CA TRP A 98 17.07 10.31 -3.72
C TRP A 98 15.66 10.38 -3.10
N LEU A 99 14.65 10.82 -3.86
CA LEU A 99 13.25 10.88 -3.41
C LEU A 99 12.66 9.50 -3.10
N ILE A 100 13.36 8.42 -3.46
CA ILE A 100 12.97 7.07 -3.06
C ILE A 100 13.01 6.90 -1.54
N VAL A 101 13.92 7.61 -0.85
CA VAL A 101 14.07 7.51 0.61
C VAL A 101 12.82 8.04 1.32
N PRO A 102 12.36 9.29 1.11
CA PRO A 102 11.13 9.76 1.72
C PRO A 102 9.91 8.94 1.28
N ALA A 103 9.85 8.49 0.02
CA ALA A 103 8.77 7.63 -0.46
C ALA A 103 8.71 6.27 0.28
N MET A 104 9.86 5.64 0.53
CA MET A 104 9.94 4.40 1.32
C MET A 104 9.54 4.63 2.78
N ILE A 105 10.03 5.71 3.41
CA ILE A 105 9.71 6.03 4.81
C ILE A 105 8.20 6.26 4.97
N GLY A 106 7.62 7.15 4.17
CA GLY A 106 6.20 7.46 4.30
C GLY A 106 5.30 6.31 3.84
N GLY A 107 5.73 5.53 2.85
CA GLY A 107 5.07 4.31 2.41
C GLY A 107 5.06 3.21 3.47
N ALA A 108 6.14 3.06 4.22
CA ALA A 108 6.20 2.12 5.34
C ALA A 108 5.34 2.58 6.52
N ALA A 109 5.34 3.88 6.81
CA ALA A 109 4.55 4.46 7.90
C ALA A 109 3.03 4.39 7.62
N ILE A 110 2.57 4.61 6.39
CA ILE A 110 1.14 4.44 6.04
C ILE A 110 0.70 2.97 6.05
N LEU A 111 1.59 2.03 5.72
CA LEU A 111 1.29 0.60 5.84
C LEU A 111 1.25 0.14 7.30
N ALA A 112 2.08 0.74 8.17
CA ALA A 112 2.01 0.52 9.61
C ALA A 112 0.69 1.09 10.17
N ASP A 113 0.25 2.25 9.69
CA ASP A 113 -1.07 2.80 9.99
C ASP A 113 -2.21 1.86 9.57
N GLY A 114 -2.06 1.22 8.39
CA GLY A 114 -2.91 0.12 7.91
C GLY A 114 -3.17 -1.02 8.90
N ILE A 115 -2.24 -1.23 9.86
CA ILE A 115 -2.35 -2.21 10.94
C ILE A 115 -3.01 -1.60 12.18
N LEU A 116 -2.77 -0.33 12.46
CA LEU A 116 -3.23 0.32 13.69
C LEU A 116 -4.69 0.79 13.60
N THR A 117 -5.10 1.41 12.50
CA THR A 117 -6.45 2.01 12.38
C THR A 117 -7.57 0.99 12.61
N PRO A 118 -7.57 -0.21 12.02
CA PRO A 118 -8.65 -1.17 12.28
C PRO A 118 -8.68 -1.64 13.73
N ALA A 119 -7.50 -1.79 14.36
CA ALA A 119 -7.42 -2.15 15.76
C ALA A 119 -7.99 -1.05 16.67
N VAL A 120 -7.60 0.21 16.46
CA VAL A 120 -8.04 1.34 17.29
C VAL A 120 -9.52 1.66 17.06
N THR A 121 -9.93 1.90 15.82
CA THR A 121 -11.27 2.41 15.50
C THR A 121 -12.37 1.41 15.85
N VAL A 122 -12.17 0.12 15.56
CA VAL A 122 -13.15 -0.94 15.89
C VAL A 122 -13.21 -1.16 17.40
N THR A 123 -12.07 -1.19 18.11
CA THR A 123 -12.06 -1.33 19.57
C THR A 123 -12.82 -0.16 20.22
N LEU A 124 -12.56 1.06 19.79
CA LEU A 124 -13.17 2.26 20.34
C LEU A 124 -14.69 2.33 20.09
N ALA A 125 -15.14 1.95 18.90
CA ALA A 125 -16.57 1.90 18.60
C ALA A 125 -17.30 0.87 19.49
N VAL A 126 -16.69 -0.30 19.70
CA VAL A 126 -17.25 -1.36 20.55
C VAL A 126 -17.17 -1.01 22.04
N GLU A 127 -16.13 -0.30 22.49
CA GLU A 127 -16.01 0.18 23.88
C GLU A 127 -17.15 1.13 24.29
N GLY A 128 -17.85 1.75 23.34
CA GLY A 128 -19.08 2.50 23.60
C GLY A 128 -20.16 1.68 24.33
N LEU A 129 -20.14 0.35 24.18
CA LEU A 129 -21.06 -0.55 24.90
C LEU A 129 -20.89 -0.52 26.42
N LYS A 130 -19.73 -0.12 26.95
CA LYS A 130 -19.50 -0.01 28.41
C LYS A 130 -20.46 0.98 29.09
N GLY A 131 -20.94 1.99 28.36
CA GLY A 131 -21.85 3.02 28.87
C GLY A 131 -23.34 2.65 28.81
N LEU A 132 -23.70 1.36 28.64
CA LEU A 132 -25.08 0.88 28.57
C LEU A 132 -25.42 -0.09 29.71
N PRO A 133 -26.07 0.39 30.80
CA PRO A 133 -26.44 -0.44 31.96
C PRO A 133 -27.39 -1.60 31.63
N MET A 134 -28.18 -1.49 30.55
CA MET A 134 -29.12 -2.55 30.13
C MET A 134 -28.39 -3.79 29.61
N LEU A 135 -27.25 -3.61 28.93
CA LEU A 135 -26.51 -4.71 28.30
C LEU A 135 -25.50 -5.37 29.24
N SER A 136 -25.05 -4.68 30.29
CA SER A 136 -24.15 -5.26 31.30
C SER A 136 -24.76 -6.43 32.07
N SER A 137 -26.09 -6.59 32.02
CA SER A 137 -26.81 -7.69 32.65
C SER A 137 -26.93 -8.94 31.75
N PHE A 138 -26.81 -8.79 30.42
CA PHE A 138 -26.98 -9.89 29.45
C PHE A 138 -25.66 -10.40 28.87
N PHE A 139 -24.71 -9.49 28.68
CA PHE A 139 -23.34 -9.81 28.31
C PHE A 139 -22.45 -9.48 29.49
N ASP A 140 -21.54 -10.38 29.82
CA ASP A 140 -20.47 -10.10 30.77
C ASP A 140 -19.52 -9.09 30.09
N LEU A 141 -19.95 -7.82 30.00
CA LEU A 141 -19.30 -6.69 29.31
C LEU A 141 -18.04 -6.20 30.05
N HIS A 142 -17.35 -7.13 30.70
CA HIS A 142 -15.97 -6.98 31.13
C HIS A 142 -15.06 -6.78 29.91
N GLN A 143 -13.80 -6.41 30.17
CA GLN A 143 -12.80 -6.15 29.13
C GLN A 143 -12.66 -7.31 28.12
N GLN A 144 -12.87 -8.55 28.56
CA GLN A 144 -12.78 -9.75 27.70
C GLN A 144 -13.90 -9.82 26.64
N GLY A 145 -15.15 -9.46 26.99
CA GLY A 145 -16.27 -9.49 26.05
C GLY A 145 -16.06 -8.51 24.89
N ILE A 146 -15.55 -7.31 25.18
CA ILE A 146 -15.21 -6.31 24.17
C ILE A 146 -14.11 -6.83 23.24
N LEU A 147 -13.06 -7.43 23.79
CA LEU A 147 -11.98 -8.00 22.99
C LEU A 147 -12.47 -9.10 22.04
N LEU A 148 -13.36 -9.98 22.50
CA LEU A 148 -13.94 -11.04 21.66
C LEU A 148 -14.80 -10.46 20.53
N ILE A 149 -15.64 -9.46 20.83
CA ILE A 149 -16.47 -8.78 19.82
C ILE A 149 -15.58 -8.09 18.80
N THR A 150 -14.58 -7.32 19.24
CA THR A 150 -13.63 -6.63 18.36
C THR A 150 -12.89 -7.61 17.46
N LEU A 151 -12.35 -8.71 18.00
CA LEU A 151 -11.66 -9.73 17.21
C LEU A 151 -12.62 -10.42 16.22
N GLY A 152 -13.86 -10.70 16.63
CA GLY A 152 -14.89 -11.24 15.75
C GLY A 152 -15.18 -10.32 14.56
N ILE A 153 -15.32 -9.01 14.81
CA ILE A 153 -15.50 -7.99 13.76
C ILE A 153 -14.28 -7.95 12.84
N LEU A 154 -13.06 -7.93 13.38
CA LEU A 154 -11.83 -7.91 12.57
C LEU A 154 -11.70 -9.17 11.69
N ILE A 155 -11.92 -10.37 12.24
CA ILE A 155 -11.86 -11.62 11.49
C ILE A 155 -12.88 -11.61 10.35
N PHE A 156 -14.12 -11.22 10.64
CA PHE A 156 -15.18 -11.09 9.63
C PHE A 156 -14.79 -10.07 8.54
N LEU A 157 -14.26 -8.93 8.95
CA LEU A 157 -13.85 -7.83 8.08
C LEU A 157 -12.70 -8.23 7.15
N PHE A 158 -11.70 -8.96 7.63
CA PHE A 158 -10.60 -9.46 6.81
C PHE A 158 -10.99 -10.69 5.98
N PHE A 159 -11.98 -11.48 6.41
CA PHE A 159 -12.52 -12.61 5.65
C PHE A 159 -13.30 -12.13 4.42
N ILE A 160 -14.12 -11.09 4.55
CA ILE A 160 -14.98 -10.62 3.44
C ILE A 160 -14.17 -10.00 2.28
N GLN A 161 -12.92 -9.57 2.53
CA GLN A 161 -12.03 -8.95 1.54
C GLN A 161 -11.85 -9.77 0.25
N GLN A 162 -11.85 -11.10 0.37
CA GLN A 162 -11.61 -12.00 -0.77
C GLN A 162 -12.71 -11.96 -1.83
N PHE A 163 -13.93 -11.54 -1.45
CA PHE A 163 -15.08 -11.44 -2.35
C PHE A 163 -15.11 -10.11 -3.13
N GLY A 164 -14.18 -9.20 -2.83
CA GLY A 164 -14.12 -7.87 -3.42
C GLY A 164 -15.11 -6.90 -2.78
N THR A 165 -14.90 -5.61 -3.05
CA THR A 165 -15.67 -4.51 -2.45
C THR A 165 -16.86 -4.06 -3.31
N ASP A 166 -17.10 -4.69 -4.47
CA ASP A 166 -18.18 -4.34 -5.42
C ASP A 166 -19.59 -4.36 -4.81
N ILE A 167 -19.88 -5.34 -3.93
CA ILE A 167 -21.21 -5.50 -3.30
C ILE A 167 -21.33 -4.60 -2.06
N VAL A 168 -20.23 -4.42 -1.33
CA VAL A 168 -20.22 -3.69 -0.04
C VAL A 168 -20.12 -2.18 -0.24
N GLY A 169 -19.37 -1.72 -1.27
CA GLY A 169 -19.10 -0.31 -1.55
C GLY A 169 -20.35 0.51 -1.91
N LYS A 170 -21.40 -0.13 -2.45
CA LYS A 170 -22.69 0.55 -2.72
C LYS A 170 -23.43 0.93 -1.44
N ALA A 171 -23.25 0.17 -0.37
CA ALA A 171 -23.88 0.43 0.93
C ALA A 171 -23.08 1.44 1.78
N PHE A 172 -21.77 1.58 1.55
CA PHE A 172 -20.90 2.46 2.34
C PHE A 172 -21.28 3.94 2.25
N GLY A 173 -21.62 4.43 1.05
CA GLY A 173 -21.98 5.83 0.85
C GLY A 173 -23.19 6.28 1.70
N PRO A 174 -24.34 5.58 1.61
CA PRO A 174 -25.50 5.87 2.45
C PRO A 174 -25.22 5.77 3.96
N VAL A 175 -24.47 4.75 4.40
CA VAL A 175 -24.14 4.59 5.83
C VAL A 175 -23.27 5.75 6.33
N MET A 176 -22.26 6.16 5.55
CA MET A 176 -21.42 7.30 5.91
C MET A 176 -22.16 8.63 5.84
N LEU A 177 -23.09 8.80 4.90
CA LEU A 177 -23.99 9.97 4.88
C LEU A 177 -24.81 10.04 6.18
N LEU A 178 -25.39 8.92 6.62
CA LEU A 178 -26.12 8.83 7.88
C LEU A 178 -25.21 9.14 9.07
N TRP A 179 -24.00 8.59 9.10
CA TRP A 179 -23.00 8.86 10.13
C TRP A 179 -22.64 10.34 10.23
N PHE A 180 -22.25 10.98 9.12
CA PHE A 180 -21.91 12.42 9.12
C PHE A 180 -23.11 13.30 9.47
N SER A 181 -24.30 12.96 8.99
CA SER A 181 -25.52 13.67 9.36
C SER A 181 -25.81 13.54 10.85
N PHE A 182 -25.63 12.34 11.42
CA PHE A 182 -25.75 12.09 12.85
C PHE A 182 -24.75 12.90 13.67
N LEU A 183 -23.47 12.95 13.25
CA LEU A 183 -22.44 13.79 13.87
C LEU A 183 -22.84 15.27 13.89
N GLY A 184 -23.30 15.79 12.74
CA GLY A 184 -23.71 17.18 12.57
C GLY A 184 -24.96 17.53 13.39
N ILE A 185 -25.98 16.67 13.40
CA ILE A 185 -27.21 16.86 14.17
C ILE A 185 -26.92 16.85 15.67
N CYS A 186 -26.18 15.85 16.18
CA CYS A 186 -25.82 15.81 17.61
C CYS A 186 -24.99 17.04 18.01
N GLY A 187 -24.06 17.46 17.14
CA GLY A 187 -23.29 18.67 17.33
C GLY A 187 -24.16 19.93 17.44
N LEU A 188 -25.08 20.12 16.48
CA LEU A 188 -26.00 21.26 16.45
C LEU A 188 -26.92 21.32 17.68
N LEU A 189 -27.46 20.18 18.11
CA LEU A 189 -28.29 20.11 19.31
C LEU A 189 -27.54 20.61 20.53
N GLN A 190 -26.27 20.21 20.70
CA GLN A 190 -25.47 20.66 21.84
C GLN A 190 -24.95 22.11 21.71
N ILE A 191 -24.68 22.58 20.48
CA ILE A 191 -24.33 23.98 20.24
C ILE A 191 -25.47 24.93 20.63
N SER A 192 -26.73 24.50 20.49
CA SER A 192 -27.89 25.32 20.82
C SER A 192 -27.94 25.76 22.29
N HIS A 193 -27.29 25.03 23.19
CA HIS A 193 -27.20 25.38 24.61
C HIS A 193 -26.18 26.49 24.93
N ASP A 194 -25.11 26.63 24.14
CA ASP A 194 -24.16 27.75 24.26
C ASP A 194 -23.57 28.10 22.89
N VAL A 195 -24.16 29.10 22.23
CA VAL A 195 -23.75 29.57 20.89
C VAL A 195 -22.38 30.25 20.91
N SER A 196 -21.89 30.67 22.08
CA SER A 196 -20.60 31.36 22.19
C SER A 196 -19.42 30.51 21.74
N ILE A 197 -19.56 29.17 21.74
CA ILE A 197 -18.53 28.24 21.26
C ILE A 197 -18.13 28.49 19.81
N LEU A 198 -19.01 29.07 18.98
CA LEU A 198 -18.69 29.43 17.60
C LEU A 198 -17.56 30.47 17.51
N THR A 199 -17.35 31.28 18.56
CA THR A 199 -16.23 32.23 18.58
C THR A 199 -14.87 31.53 18.62
N ALA A 200 -14.81 30.25 19.04
CA ALA A 200 -13.58 29.44 19.06
C ALA A 200 -12.94 29.26 17.67
N ILE A 201 -13.65 29.53 16.58
CA ILE A 201 -13.09 29.58 15.21
C ILE A 201 -11.95 30.60 15.12
N HIS A 202 -11.97 31.66 15.94
CA HIS A 202 -10.93 32.68 15.91
C HIS A 202 -9.56 32.12 16.37
N PRO A 203 -8.48 32.25 15.59
CA PRO A 203 -7.18 31.62 15.87
C PRO A 203 -6.49 32.12 17.16
N LYS A 204 -6.92 33.28 17.68
CA LYS A 204 -6.47 33.80 18.97
C LYS A 204 -6.67 32.80 20.11
N TYR A 205 -7.77 32.04 20.13
CA TYR A 205 -8.01 31.06 21.20
C TYR A 205 -6.97 29.94 21.18
N ALA A 206 -6.59 29.46 20.00
CA ALA A 206 -5.49 28.50 19.84
C ALA A 206 -4.14 29.08 20.30
N TRP A 207 -3.84 30.31 19.91
CA TRP A 207 -2.61 30.99 20.31
C TRP A 207 -2.52 31.19 21.83
N ASP A 208 -3.61 31.69 22.43
CA ASP A 208 -3.69 31.92 23.87
C ASP A 208 -3.49 30.61 24.64
N LEU A 209 -4.12 29.52 24.20
CA LEU A 209 -3.99 28.21 24.83
C LEU A 209 -2.57 27.66 24.81
N LEU A 210 -1.84 27.84 23.70
CA LEU A 210 -0.50 27.30 23.55
C LEU A 210 0.55 28.07 24.36
N PHE A 211 0.39 29.39 24.53
CA PHE A 211 1.47 30.24 25.05
C PHE A 211 1.14 30.98 26.35
N TYR A 212 -0.12 31.23 26.67
CA TYR A 212 -0.49 32.16 27.74
C TYR A 212 -1.40 31.57 28.82
N ARG A 213 -1.89 30.34 28.64
CA ARG A 213 -2.89 29.74 29.53
C ARG A 213 -2.26 28.74 30.51
N PRO A 214 -2.24 29.03 31.82
CA PRO A 214 -1.71 28.11 32.83
C PRO A 214 -2.56 26.83 32.97
N GLU A 215 -3.80 26.83 32.49
CA GLU A 215 -4.71 25.68 32.52
C GLU A 215 -4.30 24.56 31.53
N ASN A 216 -3.38 24.85 30.61
CA ASN A 216 -2.79 23.87 29.70
C ASN A 216 -1.55 23.24 30.32
N HIS A 217 -1.74 22.18 31.10
CA HIS A 217 -0.64 21.47 31.77
C HIS A 217 0.26 20.72 30.78
N LEU A 218 -0.25 20.41 29.59
CA LEU A 218 0.52 19.79 28.51
C LEU A 218 1.32 20.80 27.67
N GLY A 219 1.05 22.10 27.78
CA GLY A 219 1.67 23.12 26.92
C GLY A 219 1.54 22.78 25.43
N ILE A 220 2.66 22.77 24.71
CA ILE A 220 2.69 22.45 23.28
C ILE A 220 2.38 20.98 22.98
N PHE A 221 2.50 20.07 23.96
CA PHE A 221 2.30 18.63 23.77
C PHE A 221 0.84 18.24 23.54
N ILE A 222 -0.11 19.12 23.88
CA ILE A 222 -1.53 18.95 23.54
C ILE A 222 -1.76 18.77 22.03
N LEU A 223 -0.86 19.33 21.20
CA LEU A 223 -0.92 19.22 19.75
C LEU A 223 -0.83 17.76 19.28
N GLY A 224 -0.18 16.86 20.03
CA GLY A 224 -0.15 15.44 19.70
C GLY A 224 -1.54 14.79 19.74
N SER A 225 -2.41 15.23 20.66
CA SER A 225 -3.81 14.78 20.72
C SER A 225 -4.70 15.53 19.71
N VAL A 226 -4.43 16.80 19.43
CA VAL A 226 -5.15 17.57 18.39
C VAL A 226 -4.88 17.00 16.99
N PHE A 227 -3.66 16.54 16.72
CA PHE A 227 -3.26 15.97 15.43
C PHE A 227 -4.18 14.82 14.98
N LEU A 228 -4.66 14.04 15.95
CA LEU A 228 -5.58 12.92 15.75
C LEU A 228 -6.88 13.31 15.02
N ALA A 229 -7.25 14.60 15.00
CA ALA A 229 -8.39 15.10 14.23
C ALA A 229 -8.17 15.10 12.71
N THR A 230 -6.93 14.89 12.26
CA THR A 230 -6.55 14.90 10.83
C THR A 230 -6.07 13.55 10.31
N THR A 231 -6.22 12.50 11.11
CA THR A 231 -6.01 11.12 10.68
C THR A 231 -6.99 10.82 9.54
N GLY A 232 -6.51 10.21 8.46
CA GLY A 232 -7.29 10.01 7.23
C GLY A 232 -7.11 11.07 6.13
N ALA A 233 -6.43 12.18 6.39
CA ALA A 233 -6.13 13.16 5.33
C ALA A 233 -5.19 12.60 4.24
N GLU A 234 -4.26 11.71 4.61
CA GLU A 234 -3.41 10.99 3.65
C GLU A 234 -4.20 9.91 2.91
N ALA A 235 -5.12 9.20 3.57
CA ALA A 235 -6.03 8.24 2.93
C ALA A 235 -6.87 8.92 1.84
N LEU A 236 -7.30 10.17 2.08
CA LEU A 236 -7.98 10.98 1.08
C LEU A 236 -7.14 11.20 -0.19
N TYR A 237 -5.82 11.34 -0.03
CA TYR A 237 -4.90 11.49 -1.14
C TYR A 237 -4.61 10.16 -1.84
N SER A 238 -4.43 9.05 -1.11
CA SER A 238 -4.19 7.73 -1.71
C SER A 238 -5.40 7.21 -2.48
N ASP A 239 -6.62 7.44 -1.98
CA ASP A 239 -7.82 6.80 -2.51
C ASP A 239 -8.49 7.60 -3.63
N MET A 240 -7.86 8.69 -4.08
CA MET A 240 -8.39 9.50 -5.18
C MET A 240 -8.54 8.70 -6.50
N GLY A 241 -7.76 7.62 -6.67
CA GLY A 241 -7.83 6.76 -7.85
C GLY A 241 -9.16 6.03 -8.00
N HIS A 242 -9.81 5.73 -6.88
CA HIS A 242 -11.09 5.01 -6.84
C HIS A 242 -12.30 5.92 -7.07
N VAL A 243 -12.23 7.14 -6.55
CA VAL A 243 -13.39 8.03 -6.44
C VAL A 243 -13.29 9.26 -7.36
N GLY A 244 -12.07 9.74 -7.61
CA GLY A 244 -11.79 10.93 -8.39
C GLY A 244 -11.77 12.22 -7.56
N LYS A 245 -10.80 13.09 -7.86
CA LYS A 245 -10.54 14.35 -7.13
C LYS A 245 -11.71 15.32 -7.04
N ASN A 246 -12.58 15.38 -8.05
CA ASN A 246 -13.71 16.32 -8.06
C ASN A 246 -14.81 15.91 -7.06
N ASN A 247 -15.09 14.62 -6.96
CA ASN A 247 -16.06 14.09 -6.01
C ASN A 247 -15.59 14.35 -4.56
N ILE A 248 -14.29 14.23 -4.30
CA ILE A 248 -13.69 14.58 -3.00
C ILE A 248 -13.88 16.08 -2.72
N ARG A 249 -13.49 16.97 -3.65
CA ARG A 249 -13.62 18.43 -3.44
C ARG A 249 -15.05 18.90 -3.16
N LEU A 250 -16.04 18.29 -3.79
CA LEU A 250 -17.45 18.68 -3.62
C LEU A 250 -18.08 18.10 -2.35
N SER A 251 -17.67 16.91 -1.92
CA SER A 251 -18.16 16.29 -0.69
C SER A 251 -17.47 16.82 0.57
N TRP A 252 -16.23 17.30 0.47
CA TRP A 252 -15.44 17.76 1.61
C TRP A 252 -16.11 18.84 2.48
N PRO A 253 -16.75 19.89 1.93
CA PRO A 253 -17.40 20.92 2.76
C PRO A 253 -18.48 20.35 3.70
N PHE A 254 -19.27 19.38 3.24
CA PHE A 254 -20.27 18.70 4.07
C PHE A 254 -19.61 17.94 5.23
N VAL A 255 -18.61 17.13 4.93
CA VAL A 255 -17.84 16.36 5.93
C VAL A 255 -17.18 17.29 6.94
N PHE A 256 -16.52 18.34 6.45
CA PHE A 256 -15.86 19.35 7.28
C PHE A 256 -16.84 19.99 8.27
N ILE A 257 -17.99 20.46 7.79
CA ILE A 257 -19.02 21.10 8.63
C ILE A 257 -19.52 20.12 9.70
N CYS A 258 -19.88 18.88 9.33
CA CYS A 258 -20.33 17.87 10.28
C CYS A 258 -19.31 17.57 11.39
N LEU A 259 -18.02 17.48 11.02
CA LEU A 259 -16.94 17.27 11.99
C LEU A 259 -16.78 18.46 12.94
N GLN A 260 -16.76 19.70 12.41
CA GLN A 260 -16.63 20.90 13.25
C GLN A 260 -17.80 21.06 14.22
N LEU A 261 -19.03 20.85 13.73
CA LEU A 261 -20.23 20.87 14.57
C LEU A 261 -20.15 19.84 15.69
N ASN A 262 -19.67 18.64 15.39
CA ASN A 262 -19.54 17.59 16.39
C ASN A 262 -18.51 17.94 17.47
N TYR A 263 -17.32 18.43 17.09
CA TYR A 263 -16.31 18.86 18.06
C TYR A 263 -16.82 20.00 18.96
N MET A 264 -17.47 21.01 18.38
CA MET A 264 -18.09 22.10 19.14
C MET A 264 -19.20 21.63 20.07
N GLY A 265 -20.04 20.69 19.63
CA GLY A 265 -21.08 20.08 20.46
C GLY A 265 -20.51 19.28 21.64
N GLN A 266 -19.46 18.48 21.39
CA GLN A 266 -18.73 17.78 22.46
C GLN A 266 -18.16 18.77 23.47
N ALA A 267 -17.53 19.86 23.00
CA ALA A 267 -17.01 20.92 23.86
C ALA A 267 -18.08 21.54 24.78
N ASN A 268 -19.26 21.87 24.24
CA ASN A 268 -20.36 22.41 25.05
C ASN A 268 -20.84 21.42 26.10
N TRP A 269 -21.00 20.15 25.72
CA TRP A 269 -21.42 19.11 26.65
C TRP A 269 -20.41 18.94 27.80
N ILE A 270 -19.12 18.91 27.48
CA ILE A 270 -18.01 18.83 28.45
C ILE A 270 -18.05 20.01 29.42
N LEU A 271 -18.27 21.23 28.93
CA LEU A 271 -18.31 22.43 29.78
C LEU A 271 -19.48 22.40 30.79
N GLN A 272 -20.60 21.81 30.41
CA GLN A 272 -21.77 21.68 31.29
C GLN A 272 -21.62 20.55 32.32
N HIS A 273 -20.85 19.50 32.01
CA HIS A 273 -20.73 18.29 32.84
C HIS A 273 -19.32 18.09 33.42
N ALA A 274 -18.48 19.13 33.40
CA ALA A 274 -17.07 19.07 33.79
C ALA A 274 -16.82 18.51 35.20
N GLN A 275 -17.79 18.65 36.12
CA GLN A 275 -17.67 18.17 37.50
C GLN A 275 -17.89 16.66 37.69
N HIS A 276 -18.42 15.94 36.68
CA HIS A 276 -18.80 14.51 36.80
C HIS A 276 -18.13 13.62 35.74
N LEU A 277 -17.13 14.13 35.03
CA LEU A 277 -16.62 13.55 33.77
C LEU A 277 -15.72 12.31 33.91
N GLN A 278 -15.69 11.64 35.07
CA GLN A 278 -14.53 10.82 35.44
C GLN A 278 -14.33 9.50 34.65
N MET A 279 -15.24 9.03 33.79
CA MET A 279 -15.06 7.69 33.18
C MET A 279 -15.66 7.47 31.78
N GLU A 280 -16.40 8.42 31.20
CA GLU A 280 -17.13 8.16 29.94
C GLU A 280 -16.56 8.93 28.75
N ASN A 281 -16.64 8.30 27.57
CA ASN A 281 -16.24 8.92 26.31
C ASN A 281 -17.19 10.10 26.00
N PRO A 282 -16.68 11.35 25.85
CA PRO A 282 -17.52 12.53 25.62
C PRO A 282 -18.45 12.41 24.42
N PHE A 283 -18.03 11.67 23.38
CA PHE A 283 -18.86 11.44 22.20
C PHE A 283 -20.14 10.68 22.52
N PHE A 284 -20.04 9.56 23.25
CA PHE A 284 -21.22 8.75 23.58
C PHE A 284 -22.05 9.37 24.70
N ALA A 285 -21.40 10.14 25.58
CA ALA A 285 -22.05 10.80 26.70
C ALA A 285 -22.88 12.02 26.28
N MET A 286 -22.48 12.76 25.23
CA MET A 286 -23.29 13.87 24.70
C MET A 286 -24.56 13.43 23.98
N VAL A 287 -24.69 12.15 23.62
CA VAL A 287 -25.87 11.61 22.93
C VAL A 287 -26.94 11.23 23.96
N PRO A 288 -28.21 11.60 23.75
CA PRO A 288 -29.31 11.20 24.63
C PRO A 288 -29.36 9.68 24.84
N GLU A 289 -29.69 9.22 26.05
CA GLU A 289 -29.61 7.80 26.43
C GLU A 289 -30.37 6.86 25.47
N HIS A 290 -31.57 7.25 25.03
CA HIS A 290 -32.40 6.48 24.10
C HIS A 290 -31.78 6.34 22.69
N ALA A 291 -30.91 7.27 22.28
CA ALA A 291 -30.23 7.27 21.00
C ALA A 291 -28.80 6.68 21.08
N ARG A 292 -28.28 6.40 22.28
CA ARG A 292 -26.90 5.94 22.50
C ARG A 292 -26.61 4.60 21.80
N LEU A 293 -27.56 3.65 21.83
CA LEU A 293 -27.41 2.37 21.12
C LEU A 293 -27.30 2.57 19.60
N ILE A 294 -28.10 3.48 19.04
CA ILE A 294 -28.05 3.84 17.61
C ILE A 294 -26.69 4.46 17.28
N ALA A 295 -26.17 5.34 18.14
CA ALA A 295 -24.86 5.95 17.98
C ALA A 295 -23.74 4.91 17.95
N ILE A 296 -23.78 3.91 18.84
CA ILE A 296 -22.79 2.82 18.90
C ILE A 296 -22.85 1.95 17.65
N ILE A 297 -24.04 1.60 17.18
CA ILE A 297 -24.21 0.83 15.94
C ILE A 297 -23.66 1.61 14.74
N LEU A 298 -24.02 2.89 14.60
CA LEU A 298 -23.52 3.74 13.52
C LEU A 298 -22.00 3.95 13.61
N ALA A 299 -21.45 4.16 14.80
CA ALA A 299 -20.01 4.28 15.02
C ALA A 299 -19.27 2.99 14.66
N THR A 300 -19.84 1.82 14.99
CA THR A 300 -19.27 0.52 14.64
C THR A 300 -19.28 0.30 13.13
N LEU A 301 -20.39 0.65 12.46
CA LEU A 301 -20.46 0.59 11.00
C LEU A 301 -19.47 1.56 10.34
N ALA A 302 -19.33 2.79 10.85
CA ALA A 302 -18.35 3.75 10.37
C ALA A 302 -16.91 3.25 10.56
N ALA A 303 -16.58 2.63 11.71
CA ALA A 303 -15.29 2.02 11.98
C ALA A 303 -14.98 0.84 11.05
N ILE A 304 -15.97 0.00 10.74
CA ILE A 304 -15.85 -1.07 9.75
C ILE A 304 -15.56 -0.49 8.37
N ILE A 305 -16.25 0.57 7.98
CA ILE A 305 -16.06 1.24 6.68
C ILE A 305 -14.67 1.91 6.60
N ALA A 306 -14.24 2.61 7.66
CA ALA A 306 -12.91 3.20 7.77
C ALA A 306 -11.81 2.14 7.61
N SER A 307 -11.95 1.02 8.33
CA SER A 307 -11.02 -0.11 8.26
C SER A 307 -10.96 -0.73 6.87
N GLN A 308 -12.12 -0.87 6.20
CA GLN A 308 -12.22 -1.40 4.84
C GLN A 308 -11.48 -0.54 3.81
N ALA A 309 -11.67 0.78 3.86
CA ALA A 309 -10.99 1.72 2.99
C ALA A 309 -9.47 1.59 3.13
N LEU A 310 -8.97 1.58 4.36
CA LEU A 310 -7.54 1.52 4.62
C LEU A 310 -6.90 0.17 4.24
N ILE A 311 -7.60 -0.95 4.41
CA ILE A 311 -7.14 -2.27 3.94
C ILE A 311 -7.02 -2.28 2.42
N THR A 312 -8.02 -1.72 1.73
CA THR A 312 -8.00 -1.61 0.27
C THR A 312 -6.86 -0.69 -0.20
N GLY A 313 -6.68 0.46 0.45
CA GLY A 313 -5.56 1.37 0.22
C GLY A 313 -4.20 0.71 0.44
N SER A 314 -4.08 -0.16 1.45
CA SER A 314 -2.87 -0.94 1.71
C SER A 314 -2.55 -1.91 0.56
N PHE A 315 -3.56 -2.54 -0.06
CA PHE A 315 -3.33 -3.37 -1.25
C PHE A 315 -2.81 -2.54 -2.44
N THR A 316 -3.40 -1.37 -2.66
CA THR A 316 -2.96 -0.43 -3.70
C THR A 316 -1.50 -0.01 -3.47
N LEU A 317 -1.16 0.44 -2.26
CA LEU A 317 0.19 0.85 -1.89
C LEU A 317 1.22 -0.28 -2.04
N VAL A 318 0.89 -1.49 -1.61
CA VAL A 318 1.78 -2.66 -1.79
C VAL A 318 1.98 -2.97 -3.27
N SER A 319 0.93 -2.91 -4.09
CA SER A 319 1.07 -3.10 -5.55
C SER A 319 1.94 -2.02 -6.19
N GLU A 320 1.78 -0.75 -5.80
CA GLU A 320 2.65 0.34 -6.27
C GLU A 320 4.10 0.12 -5.87
N ALA A 321 4.36 -0.27 -4.62
CA ALA A 321 5.69 -0.62 -4.14
C ALA A 321 6.28 -1.82 -4.91
N ILE A 322 5.48 -2.83 -5.28
CA ILE A 322 5.91 -3.94 -6.14
C ILE A 322 6.31 -3.44 -7.53
N LYS A 323 5.51 -2.54 -8.14
CA LYS A 323 5.83 -1.92 -9.44
C LYS A 323 7.12 -1.10 -9.39
N LEU A 324 7.42 -0.49 -8.24
CA LEU A 324 8.66 0.22 -7.96
C LEU A 324 9.84 -0.68 -7.56
N LYS A 325 9.65 -2.01 -7.56
CA LYS A 325 10.64 -3.01 -7.13
C LYS A 325 11.09 -2.83 -5.66
N LEU A 326 10.23 -2.29 -4.81
CA LEU A 326 10.48 -2.10 -3.37
C LEU A 326 10.00 -3.30 -2.53
N LEU A 327 9.09 -4.12 -3.06
CA LEU A 327 8.57 -5.29 -2.36
C LEU A 327 8.69 -6.56 -3.23
N PRO A 328 8.66 -7.76 -2.63
CA PRO A 328 8.51 -9.00 -3.37
C PRO A 328 7.25 -8.95 -4.22
N LYS A 329 7.32 -9.52 -5.43
CA LYS A 329 6.11 -9.77 -6.20
C LYS A 329 5.21 -10.74 -5.41
N LEU A 330 3.97 -10.35 -5.19
CA LEU A 330 2.94 -11.12 -4.48
C LEU A 330 1.84 -11.53 -5.47
N GLN A 331 1.06 -12.55 -5.11
CA GLN A 331 -0.11 -12.92 -5.91
C GLN A 331 -1.20 -11.86 -5.74
N ILE A 332 -1.55 -11.19 -6.83
CA ILE A 332 -2.62 -10.19 -6.87
C ILE A 332 -3.83 -10.83 -7.56
N ARG A 333 -5.00 -10.74 -6.92
CA ARG A 333 -6.30 -11.15 -7.49
C ARG A 333 -7.17 -9.90 -7.70
N TYR A 334 -8.01 -9.91 -8.74
CA TYR A 334 -8.90 -8.80 -9.08
C TYR A 334 -10.37 -9.28 -9.07
N PRO A 335 -10.99 -9.44 -7.89
CA PRO A 335 -12.38 -9.90 -7.79
C PRO A 335 -13.36 -8.97 -8.54
N GLY A 336 -13.11 -7.65 -8.50
CA GLY A 336 -13.98 -6.64 -9.09
C GLY A 336 -13.64 -6.21 -10.51
N LYS A 337 -14.58 -5.49 -11.17
CA LYS A 337 -14.45 -5.07 -12.58
C LYS A 337 -13.40 -3.99 -12.83
N SER A 338 -12.92 -3.33 -11.76
CA SER A 338 -11.90 -2.28 -11.78
C SER A 338 -10.56 -2.80 -11.25
N ILE A 339 -9.45 -2.25 -11.77
CA ILE A 339 -8.09 -2.47 -11.23
C ILE A 339 -8.02 -2.14 -9.74
N GLY A 340 -8.79 -1.13 -9.32
CA GLY A 340 -8.80 -0.65 -7.95
C GLY A 340 -9.38 -1.64 -6.94
N GLN A 341 -10.05 -2.70 -7.39
CA GLN A 341 -10.54 -3.76 -6.51
C GLN A 341 -9.55 -4.90 -6.46
N MET A 342 -8.41 -4.58 -5.86
CA MET A 342 -7.30 -5.48 -5.70
C MET A 342 -7.45 -6.29 -4.42
N TYR A 343 -7.15 -7.58 -4.47
CA TYR A 343 -7.04 -8.42 -3.30
C TYR A 343 -5.67 -9.12 -3.29
N ILE A 344 -4.88 -8.86 -2.24
CA ILE A 344 -3.57 -9.49 -2.04
C ILE A 344 -3.66 -10.37 -0.78
N PRO A 345 -3.86 -11.70 -0.92
CA PRO A 345 -4.11 -12.59 0.22
C PRO A 345 -3.02 -12.51 1.30
N THR A 346 -1.75 -12.43 0.89
CA THR A 346 -0.61 -12.35 1.81
C THR A 346 -0.65 -11.08 2.65
N VAL A 347 -0.96 -9.92 2.05
CA VAL A 347 -1.08 -8.64 2.77
C VAL A 347 -2.29 -8.68 3.71
N ASN A 348 -3.42 -9.23 3.25
CA ASN A 348 -4.64 -9.38 4.05
C ASN A 348 -4.39 -10.15 5.35
N TRP A 349 -3.71 -11.30 5.25
CA TRP A 349 -3.37 -12.11 6.43
C TRP A 349 -2.35 -11.41 7.34
N LEU A 350 -1.34 -10.73 6.79
CA LEU A 350 -0.38 -9.97 7.59
C LEU A 350 -1.04 -8.82 8.36
N LEU A 351 -1.95 -8.09 7.71
CA LEU A 351 -2.74 -7.04 8.34
C LEU A 351 -3.64 -7.62 9.44
N LEU A 352 -4.38 -8.70 9.17
CA LEU A 352 -5.23 -9.36 10.18
C LEU A 352 -4.44 -9.79 11.42
N ILE A 353 -3.29 -10.45 11.23
CA ILE A 353 -2.42 -10.89 12.32
C ILE A 353 -1.89 -9.67 13.09
N GLY A 354 -1.44 -8.63 12.38
CA GLY A 354 -0.97 -7.39 12.97
C GLY A 354 -2.04 -6.71 13.83
N CYS A 355 -3.23 -6.47 13.26
CA CYS A 355 -4.36 -5.84 13.95
C CYS A 355 -4.76 -6.64 15.19
N SER A 356 -4.89 -7.96 15.05
CA SER A 356 -5.25 -8.85 16.17
C SER A 356 -4.18 -8.83 17.26
N GLY A 357 -2.89 -8.80 16.89
CA GLY A 357 -1.77 -8.69 17.83
C GLY A 357 -1.80 -7.37 18.61
N ILE A 358 -2.14 -6.25 17.96
CA ILE A 358 -2.31 -4.95 18.63
C ILE A 358 -3.49 -4.99 19.61
N VAL A 359 -4.64 -5.51 19.18
CA VAL A 359 -5.83 -5.63 20.04
C VAL A 359 -5.54 -6.46 21.29
N LEU A 360 -4.90 -7.63 21.11
CA LEU A 360 -4.55 -8.53 22.21
C LEU A 360 -3.45 -7.96 23.13
N GLY A 361 -2.47 -7.26 22.57
CA GLY A 361 -1.35 -6.70 23.33
C GLY A 361 -1.73 -5.50 24.19
N PHE A 362 -2.52 -4.57 23.65
CA PHE A 362 -2.88 -3.33 24.35
C PHE A 362 -4.19 -3.41 25.12
N GLN A 363 -5.11 -4.28 24.69
CA GLN A 363 -6.42 -4.57 25.28
C GLN A 363 -7.45 -3.42 25.24
N THR A 364 -7.05 -2.18 25.52
CA THR A 364 -7.94 -1.00 25.61
C THR A 364 -7.59 0.05 24.55
N SER A 365 -8.58 0.77 24.03
CA SER A 365 -8.38 1.84 23.03
C SER A 365 -7.38 2.91 23.48
N SER A 366 -7.45 3.37 24.74
CA SER A 366 -6.61 4.45 25.27
C SER A 366 -5.11 4.16 25.18
N ARG A 367 -4.70 2.91 25.44
CA ARG A 367 -3.29 2.50 25.30
C ARG A 367 -2.86 2.38 23.85
N MET A 368 -3.79 2.10 22.92
CA MET A 368 -3.51 2.04 21.48
C MET A 368 -3.48 3.44 20.84
N GLU A 369 -4.30 4.37 21.31
CA GLU A 369 -4.39 5.76 20.81
C GLU A 369 -3.03 6.48 20.93
N ALA A 370 -2.28 6.25 22.01
CA ALA A 370 -0.92 6.77 22.17
C ALA A 370 0.06 6.28 21.10
N ALA A 371 -0.21 5.11 20.49
CA ALA A 371 0.61 4.54 19.40
C ALA A 371 0.30 5.14 18.02
N TYR A 372 -0.95 5.57 17.82
CA TYR A 372 -1.56 5.77 16.51
C TYR A 372 -1.05 7.01 15.74
N GLY A 373 -0.94 8.17 16.40
CA GLY A 373 -0.62 9.45 15.72
C GLY A 373 0.80 9.57 15.15
N LEU A 374 1.76 8.78 15.63
CA LEU A 374 3.18 8.96 15.31
C LEU A 374 3.54 8.50 13.88
N ALA A 375 2.98 7.40 13.39
CA ALA A 375 3.28 6.93 12.02
C ALA A 375 2.73 7.89 10.96
N ILE A 376 1.50 8.37 11.14
CA ILE A 376 0.84 9.26 10.18
C ILE A 376 1.61 10.58 10.04
N THR A 377 2.06 11.21 11.14
CA THR A 377 2.85 12.46 11.07
C THR A 377 4.11 12.29 10.22
N VAL A 378 4.82 11.16 10.36
CA VAL A 378 6.01 10.84 9.56
C VAL A 378 5.63 10.72 8.07
N THR A 379 4.55 10.01 7.74
CA THR A 379 4.07 9.95 6.35
C THR A 379 3.75 11.33 5.80
N MET A 380 3.02 12.16 6.55
CA MET A 380 2.66 13.51 6.12
C MET A 380 3.90 14.36 5.80
N LEU A 381 4.93 14.30 6.65
CA LEU A 381 6.18 15.02 6.44
C LEU A 381 6.92 14.54 5.18
N MET A 382 6.95 13.24 4.93
CA MET A 382 7.51 12.69 3.69
C MET A 382 6.72 13.13 2.45
N THR A 383 5.38 13.17 2.54
CA THR A 383 4.51 13.69 1.48
C THR A 383 4.76 15.18 1.23
N THR A 384 4.99 15.99 2.27
CA THR A 384 5.35 17.41 2.14
C THR A 384 6.67 17.61 1.38
N ILE A 385 7.68 16.78 1.64
CA ILE A 385 8.95 16.80 0.88
C ILE A 385 8.71 16.48 -0.61
N LEU A 386 7.88 15.48 -0.91
CA LEU A 386 7.56 15.11 -2.29
C LEU A 386 6.70 16.18 -2.99
N LEU A 387 5.75 16.79 -2.28
CA LEU A 387 4.90 17.87 -2.80
C LEU A 387 5.71 19.11 -3.13
N TYR A 388 6.71 19.47 -2.32
CA TYR A 388 7.64 20.55 -2.63
C TYR A 388 8.34 20.31 -3.97
N GLN A 389 8.87 19.10 -4.17
CA GLN A 389 9.52 18.77 -5.44
C GLN A 389 8.51 18.78 -6.61
N PHE A 390 7.29 18.30 -6.40
CA PHE A 390 6.23 18.35 -7.41
C PHE A 390 5.91 19.79 -7.84
N LEU A 391 5.83 20.73 -6.90
CA LEU A 391 5.63 22.16 -7.21
C LEU A 391 6.75 22.71 -8.10
N LEU A 392 8.00 22.32 -7.83
CA LEU A 392 9.15 22.70 -8.67
C LEU A 392 9.05 22.10 -10.08
N VAL A 393 8.63 20.84 -10.21
CA VAL A 393 8.42 20.19 -11.52
C VAL A 393 7.31 20.84 -12.33
N LYS A 394 6.28 21.35 -11.65
CA LYS A 394 5.17 22.09 -12.28
C LYS A 394 5.50 23.56 -12.58
N HIS A 395 6.75 23.98 -12.42
CA HIS A 395 7.20 25.36 -12.67
C HIS A 395 6.47 26.43 -11.85
N VAL A 396 5.99 26.08 -10.65
CA VAL A 396 5.50 27.07 -9.69
C VAL A 396 6.70 27.91 -9.20
N TYR A 397 6.48 29.20 -8.92
CA TYR A 397 7.54 30.09 -8.43
C TYR A 397 8.29 29.48 -7.25
N LYS A 398 9.62 29.36 -7.38
CA LYS A 398 10.49 28.66 -6.40
C LYS A 398 10.34 29.20 -4.98
N VAL A 399 10.21 30.52 -4.85
CA VAL A 399 10.01 31.20 -3.55
C VAL A 399 8.69 30.79 -2.93
N PHE A 400 7.59 30.80 -3.70
CA PHE A 400 6.29 30.36 -3.21
C PHE A 400 6.29 28.88 -2.81
N ALA A 401 6.88 28.01 -3.63
CA ALA A 401 7.02 26.59 -3.31
C ALA A 401 7.82 26.36 -2.02
N PHE A 402 8.89 27.13 -1.80
CA PHE A 402 9.71 27.07 -0.59
C PHE A 402 8.95 27.58 0.65
N ILE A 403 8.19 28.67 0.54
CA ILE A 403 7.34 29.18 1.63
C ILE A 403 6.30 28.13 2.04
N VAL A 404 5.60 27.54 1.07
CA VAL A 404 4.61 26.47 1.32
C VAL A 404 5.27 25.27 1.99
N PHE A 405 6.45 24.86 1.51
CA PHE A 405 7.22 23.78 2.11
C PHE A 405 7.62 24.09 3.55
N LEU A 406 8.18 25.27 3.82
CA LEU A 406 8.61 25.68 5.15
C LEU A 406 7.42 25.75 6.11
N PHE A 407 6.28 26.28 5.65
CA PHE A 407 5.06 26.41 6.44
C PHE A 407 4.54 25.04 6.91
N PHE A 408 4.31 24.11 5.99
CA PHE A 408 3.80 22.77 6.34
C PHE A 408 4.82 21.94 7.11
N THR A 409 6.10 21.98 6.72
CA THR A 409 7.15 21.27 7.45
C THR A 409 7.28 21.75 8.89
N SER A 410 7.13 23.06 9.14
CA SER A 410 7.18 23.60 10.51
C SER A 410 6.01 23.09 11.36
N ILE A 411 4.78 23.15 10.83
CA ILE A 411 3.58 22.65 11.52
C ILE A 411 3.70 21.14 11.80
N GLU A 412 4.05 20.35 10.79
CA GLU A 412 4.18 18.90 10.93
C GLU A 412 5.31 18.50 11.86
N SER A 413 6.41 19.25 11.87
CA SER A 413 7.52 19.01 12.82
C SER A 413 7.09 19.29 14.26
N ILE A 414 6.29 20.33 14.50
CA ILE A 414 5.71 20.60 15.83
C ILE A 414 4.79 19.45 16.25
N PHE A 415 3.92 18.96 15.36
CA PHE A 415 3.06 17.81 15.64
C PHE A 415 3.85 16.52 15.90
N LEU A 416 4.93 16.29 15.15
CA LEU A 416 5.82 15.16 15.36
C LEU A 416 6.49 15.24 16.73
N LEU A 417 7.06 16.39 17.09
CA LEU A 417 7.66 16.63 18.40
C LEU A 417 6.64 16.46 19.53
N ALA A 418 5.42 16.98 19.35
CA ALA A 418 4.35 16.84 20.33
C ALA A 418 3.94 15.35 20.52
N SER A 419 3.92 14.58 19.43
CA SER A 419 3.56 13.16 19.44
C SER A 419 4.68 12.26 19.99
N LEU A 420 5.95 12.68 19.91
CA LEU A 420 7.09 11.92 20.43
C LEU A 420 7.06 11.74 21.95
N VAL A 421 6.37 12.61 22.70
CA VAL A 421 6.20 12.41 24.15
C VAL A 421 5.41 11.13 24.46
N LYS A 422 4.48 10.74 23.57
CA LYS A 422 3.72 9.49 23.70
C LYS A 422 4.51 8.24 23.29
N PHE A 423 5.76 8.39 22.87
CA PHE A 423 6.61 7.28 22.43
C PHE A 423 6.75 6.18 23.50
N ILE A 424 6.96 6.58 24.75
CA ILE A 424 7.12 5.65 25.90
C ILE A 424 5.79 4.99 26.27
N HIS A 425 4.65 5.59 25.92
CA HIS A 425 3.31 5.14 26.31
C HIS A 425 2.61 4.32 25.21
N GLY A 426 3.37 3.78 24.24
CA GLY A 426 2.84 2.94 23.17
C GLY A 426 3.25 3.38 21.76
N GLY A 427 3.65 4.65 21.57
CA GLY A 427 4.16 5.22 20.32
C GLY A 427 5.24 4.40 19.62
N PHE A 428 6.10 3.74 20.38
CA PHE A 428 7.18 2.92 19.84
C PHE A 428 6.68 1.77 18.95
N VAL A 429 5.48 1.23 19.18
CA VAL A 429 4.95 0.10 18.40
C VAL A 429 4.72 0.49 16.94
N ALA A 430 4.16 1.68 16.69
CA ALA A 430 3.96 2.18 15.34
C ALA A 430 5.29 2.37 14.59
N VAL A 431 6.31 2.86 15.30
CA VAL A 431 7.67 3.02 14.75
C VAL A 431 8.32 1.66 14.47
N LEU A 432 8.18 0.69 15.36
CA LEU A 432 8.70 -0.67 15.13
C LEU A 432 8.07 -1.32 13.90
N LEU A 433 6.75 -1.19 13.73
CA LEU A 433 6.05 -1.69 12.55
C LEU A 433 6.54 -0.98 11.27
N ALA A 434 6.64 0.36 11.29
CA ALA A 434 7.13 1.13 10.16
C ALA A 434 8.59 0.77 9.82
N LEU A 435 9.46 0.62 10.82
CA LEU A 435 10.86 0.21 10.63
C LEU A 435 10.97 -1.21 10.10
N PHE A 436 10.12 -2.13 10.56
CA PHE A 436 10.07 -3.49 10.04
C PHE A 436 9.70 -3.49 8.54
N ILE A 437 8.64 -2.80 8.16
CA ILE A 437 8.22 -2.68 6.74
C ILE A 437 9.30 -1.97 5.91
N LEU A 438 9.86 -0.87 6.43
CA LEU A 438 10.94 -0.13 5.80
C LEU A 438 12.19 -0.99 5.59
N SER A 439 12.52 -1.87 6.54
CA SER A 439 13.67 -2.78 6.42
C SER A 439 13.51 -3.74 5.24
N ILE A 440 12.30 -4.30 5.05
CA ILE A 440 11.97 -5.16 3.90
C ILE A 440 12.12 -4.34 2.62
N MET A 441 11.56 -3.13 2.58
CA MET A 441 11.66 -2.25 1.41
C MET A 441 13.11 -1.90 1.05
N TYR A 442 13.91 -1.56 2.05
CA TYR A 442 15.32 -1.22 1.90
C TYR A 442 16.13 -2.42 1.38
N ILE A 443 15.91 -3.63 1.93
CA ILE A 443 16.55 -4.86 1.47
C ILE A 443 16.24 -5.10 -0.02
N TRP A 444 14.97 -4.93 -0.42
CA TRP A 444 14.57 -5.09 -1.82
C TRP A 444 15.17 -4.03 -2.74
N TYR A 445 15.12 -2.76 -2.33
CA TYR A 445 15.70 -1.65 -3.07
C TYR A 445 17.20 -1.87 -3.32
N GLN A 446 17.97 -2.09 -2.25
CA GLN A 446 19.41 -2.31 -2.33
C GLN A 446 19.75 -3.57 -3.13
N SER A 447 19.02 -4.65 -2.90
CA SER A 447 19.27 -5.90 -3.61
C SER A 447 18.97 -5.78 -5.12
N ASN A 448 17.96 -5.00 -5.52
CA ASN A 448 17.69 -4.74 -6.93
C ASN A 448 18.74 -3.82 -7.56
N GLU A 449 19.24 -2.81 -6.86
CA GLU A 449 20.39 -2.01 -7.35
C GLU A 449 21.65 -2.88 -7.53
N ILE A 450 21.96 -3.75 -6.57
CA ILE A 450 23.07 -4.70 -6.68
C ILE A 450 22.88 -5.61 -7.91
N GLN A 451 21.66 -6.10 -8.16
CA GLN A 451 21.39 -6.91 -9.34
C GLN A 451 21.54 -6.12 -10.64
N GLU A 452 20.91 -4.95 -10.74
CA GLU A 452 20.93 -4.12 -11.96
C GLU A 452 22.34 -3.68 -12.37
N GLN A 453 23.21 -3.38 -11.40
CA GLN A 453 24.61 -3.02 -11.67
C GLN A 453 25.45 -4.18 -12.23
N ASN A 454 25.02 -5.43 -12.03
CA ASN A 454 25.79 -6.63 -12.38
C ASN A 454 25.16 -7.48 -13.49
N ILE A 455 23.94 -7.17 -13.91
CA ILE A 455 23.33 -7.80 -15.08
C ILE A 455 24.05 -7.27 -16.33
N ARG A 456 24.93 -8.09 -16.90
CA ARG A 456 25.54 -7.82 -18.20
C ARG A 456 24.50 -8.09 -19.29
N ALA A 457 24.08 -7.04 -19.98
CA ALA A 457 23.25 -7.15 -21.18
C ALA A 457 24.14 -7.47 -22.39
N VAL A 458 23.70 -8.43 -23.20
CA VAL A 458 24.35 -8.83 -24.46
C VAL A 458 23.37 -8.67 -25.61
N ASN A 459 23.86 -8.36 -26.81
CA ASN A 459 23.01 -8.32 -27.99
C ASN A 459 22.77 -9.76 -28.46
N LEU A 460 21.52 -10.18 -28.53
CA LEU A 460 21.14 -11.52 -28.97
C LEU A 460 21.54 -11.77 -30.44
N LYS A 461 21.58 -10.72 -31.29
CA LYS A 461 21.98 -10.84 -32.69
C LYS A 461 23.38 -11.43 -32.86
N ASP A 462 24.31 -11.03 -31.99
CA ASP A 462 25.71 -11.45 -32.05
C ASP A 462 25.87 -12.98 -31.89
N TYR A 463 24.88 -13.64 -31.27
CA TYR A 463 24.90 -15.08 -30.98
C TYR A 463 24.00 -15.90 -31.92
N LEU A 464 23.25 -15.28 -32.83
CA LEU A 464 22.40 -16.00 -33.78
C LEU A 464 23.17 -17.03 -34.64
N PRO A 465 24.40 -16.75 -35.13
CA PRO A 465 25.16 -17.74 -35.89
C PRO A 465 25.50 -18.98 -35.07
N GLN A 466 25.89 -18.78 -33.81
CA GLN A 466 26.23 -19.88 -32.89
C GLN A 466 24.99 -20.71 -32.52
N LEU A 467 23.85 -20.05 -32.26
CA LEU A 467 22.58 -20.73 -32.00
C LEU A 467 22.08 -21.51 -33.23
N LYS A 468 22.33 -21.01 -34.44
CA LYS A 468 22.01 -21.72 -35.69
C LYS A 468 22.80 -23.02 -35.80
N GLN A 469 24.12 -22.95 -35.60
CA GLN A 469 25.00 -24.13 -35.60
C GLN A 469 24.53 -25.16 -34.57
N LEU A 470 24.25 -24.72 -33.35
CA LEU A 470 23.77 -25.59 -32.27
C LEU A 470 22.43 -26.27 -32.61
N THR A 471 21.52 -25.57 -33.30
CA THR A 471 20.22 -26.12 -33.70
C THR A 471 20.39 -27.29 -34.69
N THR A 472 21.35 -27.16 -35.60
CA THR A 472 21.64 -28.15 -36.65
C THR A 472 22.63 -29.24 -36.25
N ASP A 473 23.30 -29.11 -35.11
CA ASP A 473 24.31 -30.07 -34.66
C ASP A 473 23.67 -31.37 -34.14
N GLU A 474 23.73 -32.42 -34.96
CA GLU A 474 23.16 -33.72 -34.63
C GLU A 474 23.98 -34.53 -33.61
N SER A 475 25.24 -34.14 -33.36
CA SER A 475 26.08 -34.80 -32.36
C SER A 475 25.58 -34.56 -30.93
N ILE A 476 24.84 -33.47 -30.73
CA ILE A 476 24.24 -33.11 -29.45
C ILE A 476 22.78 -33.57 -29.43
N PRO A 477 22.33 -34.36 -28.43
CA PRO A 477 20.93 -34.75 -28.33
C PRO A 477 20.03 -33.52 -28.17
N THR A 478 18.88 -33.52 -28.84
CA THR A 478 17.91 -32.42 -28.70
C THR A 478 17.40 -32.37 -27.28
N TYR A 479 17.65 -31.27 -26.58
CA TYR A 479 17.19 -31.04 -25.22
C TYR A 479 15.67 -30.86 -25.18
N GLN A 480 15.11 -30.12 -26.15
CA GLN A 480 13.68 -29.89 -26.31
C GLN A 480 13.34 -29.36 -27.71
N THR A 481 12.11 -29.56 -28.21
CA THR A 481 11.66 -28.86 -29.43
C THR A 481 11.56 -27.35 -29.21
N ASN A 482 10.77 -26.92 -28.21
CA ASN A 482 10.61 -25.51 -27.85
C ASN A 482 11.20 -25.25 -26.46
N LEU A 483 12.34 -24.56 -26.41
CA LEU A 483 12.99 -24.18 -25.17
C LEU A 483 12.61 -22.74 -24.80
N VAL A 484 11.91 -22.56 -23.69
CA VAL A 484 11.29 -21.28 -23.32
C VAL A 484 11.97 -20.66 -22.12
N PHE A 485 12.45 -19.42 -22.28
CA PHE A 485 12.95 -18.57 -21.22
C PHE A 485 11.97 -17.44 -20.94
N LEU A 486 11.54 -17.34 -19.67
CA LEU A 486 10.75 -16.20 -19.21
C LEU A 486 11.69 -15.05 -18.85
N VAL A 487 11.61 -13.97 -19.62
CA VAL A 487 12.47 -12.79 -19.48
C VAL A 487 11.66 -11.62 -18.89
N PRO A 488 12.20 -10.86 -17.91
CA PRO A 488 11.47 -9.76 -17.27
C PRO A 488 11.10 -8.63 -18.24
N GLN A 489 11.95 -8.36 -19.23
CA GLN A 489 11.75 -7.30 -20.19
C GLN A 489 12.53 -7.59 -21.47
N LEU A 490 11.91 -7.32 -22.62
CA LEU A 490 12.54 -7.30 -23.93
C LEU A 490 12.74 -5.84 -24.34
N GLN A 491 13.99 -5.38 -24.47
CA GLN A 491 14.33 -4.04 -24.95
C GLN A 491 15.21 -4.14 -26.19
N GLY A 492 14.61 -3.89 -27.36
CA GLY A 492 15.29 -4.06 -28.63
C GLY A 492 15.86 -5.47 -28.76
N GLU A 493 17.16 -5.58 -29.01
CA GLU A 493 17.86 -6.85 -29.26
C GLU A 493 18.62 -7.37 -28.03
N LYS A 494 18.59 -6.63 -26.91
CA LYS A 494 19.36 -6.96 -25.73
C LYS A 494 18.61 -7.94 -24.82
N ILE A 495 19.34 -8.93 -24.32
CA ILE A 495 18.89 -9.83 -23.25
C ILE A 495 19.96 -9.94 -22.16
N ALA A 496 19.59 -10.41 -20.97
CA ALA A 496 20.57 -10.67 -19.93
C ALA A 496 21.47 -11.86 -20.33
N GLN A 497 22.78 -11.75 -20.14
CA GLN A 497 23.76 -12.77 -20.52
C GLN A 497 23.44 -14.15 -19.93
N GLN A 498 22.82 -14.19 -18.75
CA GLN A 498 22.48 -15.44 -18.06
C GLN A 498 21.62 -16.42 -18.87
N TYR A 499 20.76 -15.90 -19.76
CA TYR A 499 19.96 -16.77 -20.63
C TYR A 499 20.84 -17.48 -21.67
N LEU A 500 21.83 -16.79 -22.24
CA LEU A 500 22.79 -17.41 -23.17
C LEU A 500 23.76 -18.33 -22.44
N TYR A 501 24.23 -17.94 -21.25
CA TYR A 501 25.06 -18.80 -20.38
C TYR A 501 24.35 -20.12 -20.06
N SER A 502 23.02 -20.08 -19.80
CA SER A 502 22.21 -21.29 -19.62
C SER A 502 22.22 -22.18 -20.87
N ILE A 503 22.12 -21.61 -22.07
CA ILE A 503 22.07 -22.37 -23.34
C ILE A 503 23.44 -22.93 -23.73
N LEU A 504 24.50 -22.13 -23.60
CA LEU A 504 25.82 -22.38 -24.21
C LEU A 504 26.88 -22.88 -23.23
N ASP A 505 26.91 -22.39 -21.99
CA ASP A 505 28.05 -22.59 -21.06
C ASP A 505 27.75 -23.53 -19.90
N LYS A 506 26.47 -23.80 -19.61
CA LYS A 506 26.03 -24.84 -18.68
C LYS A 506 26.06 -26.21 -19.41
N LYS A 507 25.12 -27.10 -19.12
CA LYS A 507 24.82 -28.19 -20.05
C LYS A 507 24.24 -27.58 -21.32
N VAL A 508 24.95 -27.71 -22.44
CA VAL A 508 24.55 -27.22 -23.76
C VAL A 508 23.14 -27.69 -24.08
N LYS A 509 22.24 -26.77 -24.45
CA LYS A 509 20.82 -27.04 -24.66
C LYS A 509 20.44 -26.87 -26.11
N ARG A 510 20.66 -27.90 -26.93
CA ARG A 510 20.15 -27.90 -28.30
C ARG A 510 18.62 -27.90 -28.31
N ALA A 511 18.00 -26.93 -28.97
CA ALA A 511 16.57 -26.91 -29.23
C ALA A 511 16.27 -26.55 -30.68
N LYS A 512 15.10 -26.96 -31.20
CA LYS A 512 14.66 -26.52 -32.54
C LYS A 512 14.32 -25.04 -32.56
N VAL A 513 13.71 -24.54 -31.48
CA VAL A 513 13.33 -23.14 -31.33
C VAL A 513 13.59 -22.65 -29.89
N TYR A 514 14.30 -21.54 -29.76
CA TYR A 514 14.55 -20.80 -28.53
C TYR A 514 13.55 -19.65 -28.40
N TRP A 515 12.76 -19.65 -27.34
CA TRP A 515 11.72 -18.67 -27.07
C TRP A 515 12.13 -17.77 -25.90
N PHE A 516 12.11 -16.46 -26.13
CA PHE A 516 12.29 -15.44 -25.08
C PHE A 516 10.97 -14.71 -24.86
N VAL A 517 10.32 -14.97 -23.73
CA VAL A 517 8.93 -14.57 -23.50
C VAL A 517 8.84 -13.58 -22.35
N SER A 518 8.29 -12.39 -22.63
CA SER A 518 8.03 -11.34 -21.65
C SER A 518 6.53 -11.15 -21.49
N VAL A 519 6.04 -11.07 -20.26
CA VAL A 519 4.63 -10.76 -19.97
C VAL A 519 4.53 -9.35 -19.42
N ILE A 520 3.72 -8.52 -20.07
CA ILE A 520 3.33 -7.18 -19.61
C ILE A 520 1.85 -7.22 -19.24
N VAL A 521 1.56 -6.84 -17.99
CA VAL A 521 0.19 -6.66 -17.54
C VAL A 521 -0.29 -5.28 -17.99
N THR A 522 -1.40 -5.22 -18.73
CA THR A 522 -2.00 -3.99 -19.23
C THR A 522 -3.11 -3.48 -18.31
N ASP A 523 -3.40 -2.18 -18.41
CA ASP A 523 -4.46 -1.54 -17.63
C ASP A 523 -5.89 -1.88 -18.12
N GLU A 524 -6.03 -2.42 -19.32
CA GLU A 524 -7.30 -2.94 -19.83
C GLU A 524 -7.54 -4.36 -19.27
N PRO A 525 -8.75 -4.68 -18.74
CA PRO A 525 -8.99 -5.92 -17.97
C PRO A 525 -8.80 -7.20 -18.75
N TYR A 526 -9.23 -7.23 -20.01
CA TYR A 526 -9.32 -8.45 -20.81
C TYR A 526 -8.42 -8.44 -22.04
N THR A 527 -7.42 -7.54 -22.09
CA THR A 527 -6.48 -7.50 -23.22
C THR A 527 -5.79 -8.85 -23.36
N LYS A 528 -5.77 -9.37 -24.59
CA LYS A 528 -5.05 -10.57 -24.98
C LYS A 528 -4.36 -10.28 -26.31
N LYS A 529 -3.29 -9.50 -26.24
CA LYS A 529 -2.50 -9.12 -27.42
C LYS A 529 -1.09 -9.66 -27.26
N TYR A 530 -0.40 -9.88 -28.37
CA TYR A 530 1.00 -10.24 -28.34
C TYR A 530 1.75 -9.53 -29.47
N ALA A 531 3.05 -9.34 -29.29
CA ALA A 531 3.98 -8.94 -30.34
C ALA A 531 5.08 -10.00 -30.47
N ILE A 532 5.51 -10.24 -31.71
CA ILE A 532 6.53 -11.25 -32.04
C ILE A 532 7.62 -10.63 -32.88
N ASP A 533 8.85 -11.02 -32.56
CA ASP A 533 10.05 -10.72 -33.33
C ASP A 533 10.86 -12.01 -33.51
N MET A 534 10.95 -12.49 -34.75
CA MET A 534 11.68 -13.72 -35.12
C MET A 534 13.17 -13.46 -35.39
N MET A 535 13.63 -12.21 -35.29
CA MET A 535 15.02 -11.81 -35.50
C MET A 535 15.59 -12.21 -36.89
N GLY A 536 14.72 -12.36 -37.90
CA GLY A 536 15.11 -12.86 -39.23
C GLY A 536 15.44 -14.35 -39.28
N THR A 537 15.03 -15.13 -38.28
CA THR A 537 15.29 -16.57 -38.16
C THR A 537 14.01 -17.38 -37.99
N ASN A 538 14.10 -18.71 -38.00
CA ASN A 538 13.01 -19.62 -37.64
C ASN A 538 13.30 -20.43 -36.35
N PHE A 539 14.41 -20.16 -35.67
CA PHE A 539 14.87 -20.88 -34.48
C PHE A 539 15.05 -19.98 -33.26
N VAL A 540 14.95 -18.65 -33.38
CA VAL A 540 14.91 -17.72 -32.25
C VAL A 540 13.65 -16.85 -32.34
N VAL A 541 12.84 -16.86 -31.29
CA VAL A 541 11.58 -16.13 -31.24
C VAL A 541 11.48 -15.31 -29.96
N LYS A 542 11.27 -14.01 -30.10
CA LYS A 542 10.93 -13.13 -29.00
C LYS A 542 9.43 -12.88 -29.00
N VAL A 543 8.80 -13.11 -27.86
CA VAL A 543 7.36 -12.92 -27.68
C VAL A 543 7.12 -11.96 -26.52
N GLN A 544 6.31 -10.95 -26.77
CA GLN A 544 5.85 -10.02 -25.76
C GLN A 544 4.34 -10.16 -25.63
N LEU A 545 3.88 -10.73 -24.52
CA LEU A 545 2.46 -10.89 -24.21
C LEU A 545 1.96 -9.65 -23.47
N PHE A 546 0.90 -9.03 -24.00
CA PHE A 546 0.16 -7.94 -23.38
C PHE A 546 -1.15 -8.52 -22.85
N LEU A 547 -1.16 -8.84 -21.56
CA LEU A 547 -2.28 -9.50 -20.90
C LEU A 547 -2.97 -8.53 -19.95
N GLY A 548 -4.29 -8.45 -20.02
CA GLY A 548 -5.08 -7.66 -19.10
C GLY A 548 -5.00 -8.19 -17.67
N PHE A 549 -5.20 -7.32 -16.69
CA PHE A 549 -5.08 -7.69 -15.27
C PHE A 549 -6.09 -8.76 -14.79
N ARG A 550 -7.19 -9.01 -15.53
CA ARG A 550 -8.13 -10.12 -15.27
C ARG A 550 -7.79 -11.41 -16.04
N VAL A 551 -6.78 -11.37 -16.91
CA VAL A 551 -6.38 -12.52 -17.71
C VAL A 551 -5.33 -13.33 -16.93
N SER A 552 -5.61 -14.62 -16.74
CA SER A 552 -4.62 -15.54 -16.16
C SER A 552 -3.38 -15.57 -17.06
N GLN A 553 -2.18 -15.55 -16.47
CA GLN A 553 -0.95 -15.55 -17.25
C GLN A 553 -0.56 -16.96 -17.67
N GLU A 554 -1.46 -17.69 -18.33
CA GLU A 554 -1.26 -19.08 -18.79
C GLU A 554 -0.33 -19.14 -20.01
N VAL A 555 0.95 -18.84 -19.79
CA VAL A 555 1.94 -18.66 -20.86
C VAL A 555 2.04 -19.89 -21.76
N ASN A 556 1.96 -21.10 -21.20
CA ASN A 556 1.98 -22.34 -21.98
C ASN A 556 0.84 -22.42 -23.01
N ILE A 557 -0.37 -21.98 -22.65
CA ILE A 557 -1.53 -22.00 -23.57
C ILE A 557 -1.33 -20.97 -24.67
N TYR A 558 -0.93 -19.74 -24.31
CA TYR A 558 -0.71 -18.68 -25.30
C TYR A 558 0.42 -19.00 -26.27
N LEU A 559 1.50 -19.64 -25.80
CA LEU A 559 2.59 -20.05 -26.69
C LEU A 559 2.16 -21.12 -27.68
N ARG A 560 1.32 -22.09 -27.28
CA ARG A 560 0.79 -23.09 -28.22
C ARG A 560 -0.03 -22.45 -29.33
N GLN A 561 -0.90 -21.50 -28.98
CA GLN A 561 -1.69 -20.75 -29.96
C GLN A 561 -0.77 -19.96 -30.91
N ILE A 562 0.20 -19.23 -30.36
CA ILE A 562 1.17 -18.46 -31.15
C ILE A 562 1.95 -19.36 -32.12
N ILE A 563 2.42 -20.52 -31.68
CA ILE A 563 3.13 -21.46 -32.54
C ILE A 563 2.25 -21.94 -33.68
N GLN A 564 0.99 -22.26 -33.40
CA GLN A 564 0.05 -22.68 -34.43
C GLN A 564 -0.17 -21.59 -35.48
N GLU A 565 -0.41 -20.34 -35.06
CA GLU A 565 -0.56 -19.21 -35.97
C GLU A 565 0.70 -18.97 -36.82
N LEU A 566 1.90 -19.11 -36.23
CA LEU A 566 3.16 -18.98 -36.97
C LEU A 566 3.39 -20.11 -37.98
N MET A 567 2.93 -21.34 -37.69
CA MET A 567 2.99 -22.46 -38.62
C MET A 567 2.01 -22.27 -39.79
N GLU A 568 0.78 -21.83 -39.51
CA GLU A 568 -0.22 -21.51 -40.54
C GLU A 568 0.27 -20.40 -41.49
N GLN A 569 0.97 -19.40 -40.95
CA GLN A 569 1.62 -18.33 -41.72
C GLN A 569 2.92 -18.77 -42.44
N LYS A 570 3.33 -20.04 -42.34
CA LYS A 570 4.60 -20.60 -42.85
C LYS A 570 5.86 -19.88 -42.34
N ARG A 571 5.77 -19.21 -41.18
CA ARG A 571 6.89 -18.52 -40.52
C ARG A 571 7.69 -19.46 -39.62
N LEU A 572 7.08 -20.55 -39.17
CA LEU A 572 7.71 -21.62 -38.40
C LEU A 572 7.38 -22.97 -39.05
N PRO A 573 8.35 -23.91 -39.19
CA PRO A 573 8.07 -25.24 -39.71
C PRO A 573 7.21 -26.06 -38.73
N GLU A 574 6.47 -27.04 -39.26
CA GLU A 574 5.73 -27.98 -38.43
C GLU A 574 6.67 -28.78 -37.50
N GLN A 575 6.18 -29.10 -36.31
CA GLN A 575 6.93 -29.75 -35.25
C GLN A 575 6.25 -31.07 -34.81
N PRO A 576 6.06 -32.04 -35.73
CA PRO A 576 5.34 -33.26 -35.42
C PRO A 576 6.09 -34.09 -34.37
N GLN A 577 5.33 -34.71 -33.47
CA GLN A 577 5.86 -35.60 -32.44
C GLN A 577 5.46 -37.04 -32.76
N LYS A 578 6.46 -37.93 -32.90
CA LYS A 578 6.25 -39.34 -33.26
C LYS A 578 5.38 -40.08 -32.24
N TYR A 579 5.56 -39.78 -30.96
CA TYR A 579 4.83 -40.38 -29.84
C TYR A 579 3.97 -39.31 -29.17
N SER A 580 2.65 -39.39 -29.35
CA SER A 580 1.69 -38.43 -28.82
C SER A 580 0.33 -39.12 -28.60
N LEU A 581 -0.34 -38.80 -27.49
CA LEU A 581 -1.72 -39.23 -27.24
C LEU A 581 -2.72 -38.54 -28.20
N THR A 582 -2.31 -37.44 -28.83
CA THR A 582 -3.10 -36.71 -29.83
C THR A 582 -2.56 -37.05 -31.22
N PRO A 583 -3.30 -37.81 -32.04
CA PRO A 583 -2.93 -38.10 -33.43
C PRO A 583 -2.79 -36.82 -34.24
N GLY A 584 -1.80 -36.76 -35.14
CA GLY A 584 -1.59 -35.60 -36.02
C GLY A 584 -1.12 -34.32 -35.32
N ARG A 585 -0.57 -34.43 -34.09
CA ARG A 585 -0.04 -33.28 -33.35
C ARG A 585 1.06 -32.56 -34.12
N LYS A 586 0.85 -31.28 -34.43
CA LYS A 586 1.79 -30.41 -35.17
C LYS A 586 2.70 -29.55 -34.31
N VAL A 587 2.29 -29.27 -33.07
CA VAL A 587 3.06 -28.45 -32.12
C VAL A 587 3.94 -29.36 -31.27
N GLY A 588 5.24 -29.04 -31.20
CA GLY A 588 6.21 -29.81 -30.44
C GLY A 588 5.97 -29.79 -28.93
N ASP A 589 6.90 -30.39 -28.21
CA ASP A 589 6.96 -30.36 -26.76
C ASP A 589 7.67 -29.10 -26.26
N PHE A 590 7.38 -28.69 -25.01
CA PHE A 590 7.91 -27.48 -24.39
C PHE A 590 8.69 -27.83 -23.13
N ARG A 591 9.75 -27.07 -22.87
CA ARG A 591 10.43 -27.02 -21.59
C ARG A 591 10.69 -25.57 -21.22
N PHE A 592 10.24 -25.20 -20.03
CA PHE A 592 10.39 -23.86 -19.48
C PHE A 592 11.60 -23.81 -18.57
N VAL A 593 12.58 -22.96 -18.87
CA VAL A 593 13.76 -22.76 -18.03
C VAL A 593 13.56 -21.51 -17.20
N LEU A 594 13.38 -21.71 -15.89
CA LEU A 594 13.28 -20.64 -14.91
C LEU A 594 14.63 -20.44 -14.23
N ILE A 595 15.31 -19.35 -14.60
CA ILE A 595 16.59 -18.98 -13.99
C ILE A 595 16.33 -18.45 -12.58
N ARG A 596 16.93 -19.12 -11.58
CA ARG A 596 17.03 -18.65 -10.21
C ARG A 596 18.43 -18.10 -10.00
N GLU A 597 18.50 -16.86 -9.56
CA GLU A 597 19.77 -16.23 -9.21
C GLU A 597 20.09 -16.56 -7.75
N GLU A 598 21.21 -17.24 -7.51
CA GLU A 598 21.79 -17.43 -6.17
C GLU A 598 23.13 -16.71 -6.09
N LEU A 599 23.50 -16.26 -4.89
CA LEU A 599 24.83 -15.70 -4.69
C LEU A 599 25.87 -16.80 -4.82
N SER A 600 26.82 -16.59 -5.73
CA SER A 600 28.04 -17.37 -5.72
C SER A 600 28.89 -17.03 -4.50
N ASN A 601 29.56 -18.04 -3.93
CA ASN A 601 30.55 -17.85 -2.88
C ASN A 601 31.84 -17.15 -3.38
N LEU A 602 32.03 -17.07 -4.71
CA LEU A 602 33.18 -16.46 -5.37
C LEU A 602 33.01 -14.96 -5.64
N THR A 603 31.83 -14.44 -5.33
CA THR A 603 31.42 -13.07 -5.57
C THR A 603 32.13 -12.12 -4.61
N ALA A 604 32.82 -11.08 -5.12
CA ALA A 604 33.42 -10.03 -4.30
C ALA A 604 32.39 -8.97 -3.91
N LEU A 605 31.41 -9.37 -3.10
CA LEU A 605 30.48 -8.45 -2.43
C LEU A 605 31.06 -8.01 -1.09
N SER A 606 30.73 -6.79 -0.67
CA SER A 606 31.00 -6.38 0.72
C SER A 606 30.20 -7.27 1.68
N ARG A 607 30.65 -7.39 2.94
CA ARG A 607 29.93 -8.15 3.98
C ARG A 607 28.46 -7.71 4.09
N TRP A 608 28.22 -6.40 4.03
CA TRP A 608 26.88 -5.82 4.08
C TRP A 608 26.01 -6.20 2.89
N GLN A 609 26.53 -6.11 1.67
CA GLN A 609 25.78 -6.51 0.47
C GLN A 609 25.46 -8.00 0.46
N ARG A 610 26.38 -8.85 0.94
CA ARG A 610 26.14 -10.29 1.09
C ARG A 610 24.98 -10.56 2.05
N GLN A 611 24.95 -9.87 3.19
CA GLN A 611 23.87 -10.01 4.18
C GLN A 611 22.52 -9.57 3.60
N ILE A 612 22.44 -8.41 2.94
CA ILE A 612 21.21 -7.95 2.27
C ILE A 612 20.67 -9.01 1.31
N MET A 613 21.54 -9.56 0.47
CA MET A 613 21.12 -10.54 -0.53
C MET A 613 20.69 -11.87 0.10
N GLN A 614 21.38 -12.34 1.15
CA GLN A 614 20.99 -13.53 1.91
C GLN A 614 19.63 -13.35 2.58
N THR A 615 19.37 -12.18 3.19
CA THR A 615 18.08 -11.87 3.80
C THR A 615 16.96 -11.84 2.75
N ARG A 616 17.18 -11.25 1.57
CA ARG A 616 16.20 -11.30 0.46
C ARG A 616 15.88 -12.75 0.06
N LEU A 617 16.88 -13.61 -0.04
CA LEU A 617 16.69 -15.02 -0.39
C LEU A 617 15.91 -15.78 0.69
N LEU A 618 16.15 -15.49 1.97
CA LEU A 618 15.40 -16.07 3.09
C LEU A 618 13.92 -15.67 3.02
N ILE A 619 13.63 -14.37 2.83
CA ILE A 619 12.25 -13.88 2.74
C ILE A 619 11.56 -14.44 1.49
N LYS A 620 12.26 -14.59 0.36
CA LYS A 620 11.71 -15.22 -0.86
C LYS A 620 11.22 -16.66 -0.64
N LYS A 621 11.75 -17.42 0.33
CA LYS A 621 11.26 -18.77 0.65
C LYS A 621 9.80 -18.77 1.13
N PHE A 622 9.35 -17.66 1.72
CA PHE A 622 7.97 -17.47 2.17
C PHE A 622 7.06 -16.84 1.09
N THR A 623 7.57 -16.55 -0.11
CA THR A 623 6.80 -15.99 -1.23
C THR A 623 6.37 -17.07 -2.22
N VAL A 624 5.30 -16.81 -2.99
CA VAL A 624 4.74 -17.78 -3.95
C VAL A 624 5.75 -18.14 -5.05
N ALA A 625 5.85 -19.43 -5.39
CA ALA A 625 6.72 -19.93 -6.45
C ALA A 625 6.37 -19.31 -7.83
N PRO A 626 7.35 -18.85 -8.63
CA PRO A 626 7.12 -18.19 -9.92
C PRO A 626 6.30 -19.01 -10.93
N GLU A 627 6.38 -20.34 -10.87
CA GLU A 627 5.67 -21.27 -11.77
C GLU A 627 4.15 -21.14 -11.68
N LYS A 628 3.65 -20.90 -10.46
CA LYS A 628 2.21 -20.72 -10.24
C LYS A 628 1.69 -19.45 -10.92
N TRP A 629 2.53 -18.44 -11.11
CA TRP A 629 2.11 -17.17 -11.72
C TRP A 629 1.92 -17.30 -13.22
N PHE A 630 2.80 -18.03 -13.90
CA PHE A 630 2.78 -18.19 -15.35
C PHE A 630 1.96 -19.40 -15.82
N GLY A 631 1.18 -20.02 -14.92
CA GLY A 631 0.35 -21.19 -15.23
C GLY A 631 1.17 -22.43 -15.63
N LEU A 632 2.40 -22.57 -15.13
CA LEU A 632 3.34 -23.60 -15.56
C LEU A 632 3.32 -24.87 -14.68
N GLN A 633 2.32 -25.00 -13.80
CA GLN A 633 2.25 -26.06 -12.78
C GLN A 633 2.21 -27.48 -13.36
N TYR A 634 1.66 -27.63 -14.58
CA TYR A 634 1.56 -28.91 -15.30
C TYR A 634 2.48 -28.97 -16.53
N SER A 635 3.42 -28.02 -16.63
CA SER A 635 4.39 -27.96 -17.74
C SER A 635 5.73 -28.56 -17.29
N ASP A 636 6.56 -29.00 -18.23
CA ASP A 636 7.94 -29.37 -17.93
C ASP A 636 8.74 -28.09 -17.62
N VAL A 637 9.01 -27.86 -16.33
CA VAL A 637 9.73 -26.69 -15.84
C VAL A 637 11.04 -27.14 -15.19
N VAL A 638 12.14 -26.52 -15.61
CA VAL A 638 13.47 -26.73 -15.03
C VAL A 638 13.90 -25.44 -14.34
N HIS A 639 14.22 -25.56 -13.06
CA HIS A 639 14.89 -24.50 -12.31
C HIS A 639 16.39 -24.59 -12.51
N GLU A 640 16.98 -23.55 -13.08
CA GLU A 640 18.43 -23.45 -13.15
C GLU A 640 18.95 -22.36 -12.23
N THR A 641 19.77 -22.77 -11.27
CA THR A 641 20.55 -21.83 -10.49
C THR A 641 21.73 -21.35 -11.31
N ILE A 642 21.83 -20.04 -11.52
CA ILE A 642 22.98 -19.40 -12.14
C ILE A 642 23.68 -18.56 -11.06
N PRO A 643 25.01 -18.70 -10.92
CA PRO A 643 25.76 -17.88 -9.99
C PRO A 643 25.64 -16.41 -10.39
N LEU A 644 25.09 -15.59 -9.49
CA LEU A 644 25.12 -14.15 -9.64
C LEU A 644 26.57 -13.67 -9.40
N ASN A 645 27.36 -13.61 -10.47
CA ASN A 645 28.73 -13.12 -10.44
C ASN A 645 28.72 -11.58 -10.36
N VAL A 646 28.62 -11.08 -9.14
CA VAL A 646 28.76 -9.65 -8.80
C VAL A 646 30.22 -9.29 -8.50
N GLY A 647 30.74 -8.25 -9.15
CA GLY A 647 32.09 -7.73 -8.90
C GLY A 647 33.24 -8.58 -9.48
N LYS A 648 34.49 -8.29 -9.08
CA LYS A 648 35.69 -9.03 -9.52
C LYS A 648 35.68 -10.43 -8.90
N LYS A 649 35.92 -11.49 -9.69
CA LYS A 649 36.06 -12.86 -9.16
C LYS A 649 37.20 -12.91 -8.15
N ARG A 650 36.96 -13.44 -6.95
CA ARG A 650 38.05 -13.78 -6.01
C ARG A 650 38.94 -14.82 -6.69
N LYS A 651 40.23 -14.50 -6.92
CA LYS A 651 41.20 -15.49 -7.40
C LYS A 651 41.44 -16.50 -6.28
N ILE A 652 41.15 -17.77 -6.55
CA ILE A 652 41.50 -18.89 -5.68
C ILE A 652 42.72 -19.54 -6.33
N TYR A 653 43.78 -19.70 -5.56
CA TYR A 653 44.97 -20.42 -5.97
C TYR A 653 44.90 -21.81 -5.35
N LEU A 654 45.08 -22.84 -6.18
CA LEU A 654 45.23 -24.22 -5.75
C LEU A 654 46.67 -24.62 -6.11
N GLU A 655 47.38 -25.20 -5.15
CA GLU A 655 48.68 -25.82 -5.39
C GLU A 655 48.47 -27.32 -5.64
N GLU A 656 49.09 -27.83 -6.69
CA GLU A 656 49.05 -29.25 -7.03
C GLU A 656 49.92 -30.02 -6.03
N CYS A 657 49.30 -30.87 -5.22
CA CYS A 657 50.03 -31.87 -4.42
C CYS A 657 50.03 -33.19 -5.19
N LEU A 658 51.23 -33.70 -5.50
CA LEU A 658 51.38 -35.02 -6.11
C LEU A 658 50.85 -36.08 -5.15
N PHE A 659 50.04 -37.01 -5.66
CA PHE A 659 49.63 -38.19 -4.90
C PHE A 659 50.88 -38.96 -4.47
N ALA A 660 51.04 -39.20 -3.18
CA ALA A 660 52.13 -40.04 -2.67
C ALA A 660 52.01 -41.42 -3.31
N LYS A 661 52.95 -41.76 -4.20
CA LYS A 661 53.12 -43.14 -4.66
C LYS A 661 53.50 -43.96 -3.42
N LYS A 662 52.60 -44.81 -2.94
CA LYS A 662 52.98 -45.91 -2.04
C LYS A 662 54.00 -46.76 -2.82
N GLY A 663 55.25 -46.67 -2.41
CA GLY A 663 56.32 -47.56 -2.89
C GLY A 663 56.06 -49.00 -2.49
#